data_AF-A0A1V1PA28-F1
#
_entry.id   AF-A0A1V1PA28-F1
#
_cell.length_a   1.000
_cell.length_b   1.000
_cell.length_c   1.000
_cell.angle_alpha   90.00
_cell.angle_beta   90.00
_cell.angle_gamma   90.00
#
_symmetry.space_group_name_H-M   'P 1'
#
loop_
_entity.id
_entity.type
_entity.pdbx_description
1 polymer ?
#
loop_
_entity_poly.entity_id
_entity_poly.type
_entity_poly.pdbx_seq_one_letter_code
_entity_poly.pdbx_strand_id
1 'polypeptide(L)'
;MFDEKLTLRHSADFGADPNDLIFQWWYREQDGITQPTPELKPEKWLVFPDPTGQQGMGMSEISLAGAGAVLLVDNLFYARYRHKDSDPDNPNSWSNWAGAANSFPDNYQPQLAEGWVKRVLNSINPFEARVNNFFNSESPATYVSMIQQAGPRYEGPVAFNPDKDVIENVGLIELYQTVLERAMNLSINLEQPTCTPGITSALQLAATRISGFYNLLGNEAYNDALDPTIGFGTDSVEYGSLAPTIFTFMNQTQSLLDEEFTLLCGRPERGARPAYNRFLWNFTKGTGEVAYALSYNIKDANKDGFIDEADARTLYPQGHGDAWGHYLSALKSFYDLLGHPNYIWESRSEKFSIEGVVIDVDYLDERKFAETAASKAKVGNEIVNIVYRKHYVEDPDGQWQGYKDTDDNQAWGMTGWSRRAFMGGLFDWAMSNAILPAEDTDSSHTDIQKIDRTTVSEILDIASQSRMIQKQFENANNGLNPLGLSSDVVPFDINPARLMPDVENSATHFEQMYEKAMDAMENARAVFDYANDLKENIRAVLVSEQEFALDVEDKDREYRNQLIEIFGTPYQGTIGAGKVYPPGYKGPDYYYYAYIDVNEVSENTLPEPSEDVDAFFSPMDESMNGMTAMYQQFFGADISASDYRFDSFANKIKITYPMSANDYSFQAPSEWGIRKSPGEIQVALIELVKAEAELKLALFDYSELIDDVQDKMDLLEARTTLRKEQIEIGKEKQEKTLSFNQGIIAMRKAADIQNMSATFIREEFNCVKENLPKIAGAMAVDPSGPARSALMRAANYSSKIIRGTALATSYGADVLQTEKELAMMKVDGKLKKADYQYEIQKMLEEIEGLITKETPARLEIFKRRENMSQVSEKYRAVLAKGLRLLEERKTFNARVAQKTQGNRYMDMAFRVNLNQALSKYRSAFDLAARYVYLAAKAYDYETNLDELDPASARPLLTDIVRQRHLGQYENGEYLVGQGGLGDILATMNINFSVLKGQMGFENPQTETGRFSLRRELFRIKDGAENKNMWVDTLKKNCVENLWAVPEFRKFCRPFTSEDEGEQPALVIGFTTQIFFGENFFGWPLSGGDHAYDPTNFATKVRSVGVWFDGYDNTLLSETPRAYLIPVGMDIMLVPNSTDMKTREWSVVDQKLPVPLPVRGSDLNNTDWIPSLDSLDGSMIQIRKFSSFRAYHDSGYFDASQVSYESRLVGRSVWNSRWLLIIPGGTFHYDQDYGLETFIENVTDIKLFFQTYAISGS
;
A
#
# COMPACT_ATOMS: atom_id res chain seq x y z
N MET A 1 19.61 -11.82 11.34
CA MET A 1 18.96 -11.21 10.16
C MET A 1 19.76 -11.49 8.90
N PHE A 2 20.79 -10.71 8.54
CA PHE A 2 21.60 -10.92 7.32
C PHE A 2 22.60 -12.11 7.36
N ASP A 3 22.49 -13.00 8.34
CA ASP A 3 23.52 -14.01 8.62
C ASP A 3 23.55 -15.11 7.55
N GLU A 4 24.73 -15.33 6.94
CA GLU A 4 25.03 -16.42 5.98
C GLU A 4 25.25 -17.77 6.71
N LYS A 5 24.55 -17.97 7.83
CA LYS A 5 24.55 -19.18 8.67
C LYS A 5 23.11 -19.62 8.96
N LEU A 6 22.90 -20.93 9.08
CA LEU A 6 21.67 -21.54 9.59
C LEU A 6 22.02 -22.71 10.51
N THR A 7 21.49 -22.70 11.74
CA THR A 7 21.60 -23.83 12.67
C THR A 7 20.28 -24.61 12.70
N LEU A 8 20.35 -25.93 12.52
CA LEU A 8 19.22 -26.85 12.70
C LEU A 8 19.49 -27.69 13.95
N ARG A 9 18.50 -27.81 14.84
CA ARG A 9 18.62 -28.55 16.10
C ARG A 9 17.48 -29.54 16.24
N HIS A 10 17.79 -30.77 16.65
CA HIS A 10 16.80 -31.77 16.99
C HIS A 10 16.42 -31.64 18.47
N SER A 11 15.17 -31.25 18.73
CA SER A 11 14.58 -31.18 20.06
C SER A 11 13.66 -32.39 20.31
N ALA A 12 14.04 -33.24 21.25
CA ALA A 12 13.24 -34.36 21.73
C ALA A 12 13.46 -34.56 23.24
N ASP A 13 12.48 -35.18 23.91
CA ASP A 13 12.65 -35.69 25.28
C ASP A 13 13.56 -36.93 25.26
N PHE A 14 14.87 -36.68 25.24
CA PHE A 14 15.86 -37.75 25.30
C PHE A 14 15.83 -38.43 26.67
N GLY A 15 15.41 -39.71 26.71
CA GLY A 15 15.47 -40.55 27.91
C GLY A 15 16.88 -40.97 28.34
N ALA A 16 17.91 -40.40 27.72
CA ALA A 16 19.34 -40.64 27.92
C ALA A 16 20.12 -39.33 27.71
N ASP A 17 21.40 -39.29 28.06
CA ASP A 17 22.26 -38.14 27.76
C ASP A 17 22.37 -37.93 26.23
N PRO A 18 22.05 -36.74 25.68
CA PRO A 18 22.18 -36.48 24.24
C PRO A 18 23.59 -36.71 23.69
N ASN A 19 24.62 -36.62 24.53
CA ASN A 19 26.02 -36.88 24.14
C ASN A 19 26.28 -38.38 23.89
N ASP A 20 25.46 -39.27 24.44
CA ASP A 20 25.53 -40.73 24.24
C ASP A 20 24.73 -41.21 23.02
N LEU A 21 24.09 -40.29 22.30
CA LEU A 21 23.35 -40.55 21.06
C LEU A 21 24.22 -40.26 19.83
N ILE A 22 24.04 -41.08 18.80
CA ILE A 22 24.61 -40.88 17.47
C ILE A 22 23.49 -40.42 16.54
N PHE A 23 23.62 -39.21 16.02
CA PHE A 23 22.67 -38.57 15.11
C PHE A 23 23.10 -38.78 13.66
N GLN A 24 22.12 -39.02 12.79
CA GLN A 24 22.31 -39.10 11.36
C GLN A 24 21.38 -38.10 10.67
N TRP A 25 21.99 -37.06 10.11
CA TRP A 25 21.30 -36.03 9.33
C TRP A 25 21.43 -36.35 7.84
N TRP A 26 20.30 -36.41 7.16
CA TRP A 26 20.23 -36.58 5.71
C TRP A 26 19.61 -35.33 5.10
N TYR A 27 20.14 -34.90 3.95
CA TYR A 27 19.69 -33.70 3.27
C TYR A 27 19.67 -33.86 1.75
N ARG A 28 18.88 -33.03 1.08
CA ARG A 28 18.93 -32.79 -0.37
C ARG A 28 18.44 -31.38 -0.67
N GLU A 29 18.81 -30.86 -1.83
CA GLU A 29 18.24 -29.63 -2.37
C GLU A 29 16.73 -29.79 -2.65
N GLN A 30 15.96 -28.71 -2.49
CA GLN A 30 14.59 -28.65 -2.98
C GLN A 30 14.62 -28.44 -4.51
N ASP A 31 14.33 -29.51 -5.25
CA ASP A 31 14.27 -29.56 -6.72
C ASP A 31 12.84 -29.71 -7.26
N GLY A 32 11.81 -29.48 -6.41
CA GLY A 32 10.39 -29.61 -6.76
C GLY A 32 9.89 -31.07 -6.79
N ILE A 33 10.79 -32.05 -6.86
CA ILE A 33 10.43 -33.46 -7.00
C ILE A 33 10.31 -34.09 -5.62
N THR A 34 9.10 -34.52 -5.26
CA THR A 34 8.87 -35.32 -4.05
C THR A 34 9.60 -36.67 -4.16
N GLN A 35 10.41 -37.01 -3.15
CA GLN A 35 11.13 -38.28 -3.07
C GLN A 35 10.76 -39.04 -1.78
N PRO A 36 10.75 -40.38 -1.80
CA PRO A 36 10.67 -41.21 -0.60
C PRO A 36 11.77 -40.91 0.42
N THR A 37 11.57 -41.38 1.66
CA THR A 37 12.56 -41.27 2.75
C THR A 37 13.92 -41.90 2.38
N PRO A 38 15.02 -41.50 3.04
CA PRO A 38 16.36 -42.01 2.75
C PRO A 38 16.52 -43.53 2.89
N GLU A 39 15.62 -44.19 3.64
CA GLU A 39 15.58 -45.64 3.77
C GLU A 39 15.06 -46.36 2.51
N LEU A 40 14.13 -45.73 1.78
CA LEU A 40 13.52 -46.29 0.57
C LEU A 40 14.31 -45.95 -0.70
N LYS A 41 14.98 -44.80 -0.73
CA LYS A 41 15.83 -44.33 -1.85
C LYS A 41 17.08 -43.60 -1.34
N PRO A 42 18.06 -44.28 -0.73
CA PRO A 42 19.27 -43.64 -0.20
C PRO A 42 20.08 -42.89 -1.26
N GLU A 43 20.00 -43.29 -2.53
CA GLU A 43 20.68 -42.65 -3.66
C GLU A 43 20.12 -41.26 -4.03
N LYS A 44 19.03 -40.81 -3.39
CA LYS A 44 18.42 -39.49 -3.58
C LYS A 44 18.72 -38.49 -2.46
N TRP A 45 19.46 -38.91 -1.44
CA TRP A 45 19.78 -38.11 -0.25
C TRP A 45 21.27 -38.15 0.03
N LEU A 46 21.81 -37.07 0.60
CA LEU A 46 23.19 -36.97 1.04
C LEU A 46 23.25 -37.02 2.57
N VAL A 47 24.27 -37.66 3.14
CA VAL A 47 24.53 -37.60 4.58
C VAL A 47 25.27 -36.30 4.87
N PHE A 48 24.82 -35.54 5.86
CA PHE A 48 25.50 -34.32 6.29
C PHE A 48 26.87 -34.67 6.89
N PRO A 49 27.97 -34.03 6.47
CA PRO A 49 29.31 -34.37 6.95
C PRO A 49 29.49 -33.99 8.43
N ASP A 50 30.07 -34.88 9.21
CA ASP A 50 30.48 -34.61 10.59
C ASP A 50 31.89 -33.98 10.63
N PRO A 51 32.04 -32.68 10.95
CA PRO A 51 33.33 -32.02 10.99
C PRO A 51 34.19 -32.44 12.20
N THR A 52 33.60 -33.08 13.21
CA THR A 52 34.32 -33.56 14.41
C THR A 52 34.96 -34.93 14.21
N GLY A 53 34.51 -35.68 13.18
CA GLY A 53 34.97 -37.04 12.90
C GLY A 53 34.48 -38.11 13.90
N GLN A 54 33.50 -37.79 14.76
CA GLN A 54 32.94 -38.70 15.76
C GLN A 54 31.72 -39.51 15.25
N GLN A 55 31.50 -39.53 13.93
CA GLN A 55 30.41 -40.22 13.25
C GLN A 55 29.01 -39.79 13.71
N GLY A 56 28.86 -38.52 14.11
CA GLY A 56 27.58 -37.94 14.57
C GLY A 56 27.27 -38.13 16.06
N MET A 57 28.22 -38.61 16.87
CA MET A 57 28.07 -38.68 18.33
C MET A 57 27.86 -37.27 18.92
N GLY A 58 26.81 -37.09 19.73
CA GLY A 58 26.43 -35.80 20.32
C GLY A 58 25.92 -34.74 19.32
N MET A 59 25.84 -35.05 18.01
CA MET A 59 25.51 -34.12 16.92
C MET A 59 23.99 -33.83 16.84
N SER A 60 23.41 -33.43 17.97
CA SER A 60 22.00 -33.02 18.12
C SER A 60 21.68 -31.69 17.42
N GLU A 61 22.71 -30.93 17.03
CA GLU A 61 22.63 -29.73 16.21
C GLU A 61 23.63 -29.78 15.06
N ILE A 62 23.28 -29.13 13.95
CA ILE A 62 24.14 -28.95 12.77
C ILE A 62 24.10 -27.48 12.34
N SER A 63 25.22 -26.97 11.85
CA SER A 63 25.32 -25.62 11.29
C SER A 63 25.69 -25.67 9.82
N LEU A 64 24.83 -25.13 8.97
CA LEU A 64 25.16 -24.71 7.62
C LEU A 64 25.90 -23.36 7.72
N ALA A 65 27.18 -23.33 7.37
CA ALA A 65 28.02 -22.12 7.42
C ALA A 65 29.03 -22.11 6.27
N GLY A 66 29.20 -20.96 5.60
CA GLY A 66 30.22 -20.73 4.56
C GLY A 66 29.65 -20.29 3.21
N ALA A 67 30.51 -19.73 2.35
CA ALA A 67 30.12 -19.13 1.06
C ALA A 67 29.87 -20.17 -0.06
N GLY A 68 29.05 -21.20 0.20
CA GLY A 68 28.73 -22.26 -0.76
C GLY A 68 27.28 -22.23 -1.22
N ALA A 69 27.02 -22.67 -2.45
CA ALA A 69 25.69 -22.69 -3.07
C ALA A 69 24.60 -23.37 -2.21
N VAL A 70 24.97 -24.38 -1.40
CA VAL A 70 24.07 -25.08 -0.45
C VAL A 70 23.39 -24.13 0.54
N LEU A 71 23.97 -22.97 0.85
CA LEU A 71 23.38 -21.97 1.75
C LEU A 71 22.44 -20.97 1.05
N LEU A 72 22.51 -20.85 -0.28
CA LEU A 72 21.59 -20.04 -1.07
C LEU A 72 20.25 -20.75 -1.29
N VAL A 73 20.31 -22.08 -1.50
CA VAL A 73 19.14 -22.90 -1.86
C VAL A 73 18.35 -23.35 -0.65
N ASP A 74 17.06 -23.59 -0.87
CA ASP A 74 16.22 -24.35 0.06
C ASP A 74 16.69 -25.81 0.11
N ASN A 75 16.81 -26.35 1.32
CA ASN A 75 17.19 -27.74 1.54
C ASN A 75 16.10 -28.48 2.33
N LEU A 76 15.94 -29.76 2.02
CA LEU A 76 15.05 -30.67 2.72
C LEU A 76 15.89 -31.59 3.62
N PHE A 77 15.53 -31.68 4.90
CA PHE A 77 16.26 -32.44 5.92
C PHE A 77 15.41 -33.52 6.57
N TYR A 78 16.07 -34.64 6.88
CA TYR A 78 15.61 -35.64 7.84
C TYR A 78 16.68 -35.87 8.90
N ALA A 79 16.25 -36.11 10.14
CA ALA A 79 17.12 -36.55 11.22
C ALA A 79 16.62 -37.88 11.78
N ARG A 80 17.55 -38.72 12.25
CA ARG A 80 17.26 -39.85 13.15
C ARG A 80 18.45 -40.08 14.07
N TYR A 81 18.22 -40.76 15.19
CA TYR A 81 19.27 -41.03 16.17
C TYR A 81 19.21 -42.47 16.69
N ARG A 82 20.33 -42.94 17.25
CA ARG A 82 20.41 -44.20 18.01
C ARG A 82 21.31 -44.00 19.23
N HIS A 83 21.23 -44.89 20.22
CA HIS A 83 22.22 -44.91 21.28
C HIS A 83 23.56 -45.47 20.76
N LYS A 84 24.69 -44.98 21.29
CA LYS A 84 26.04 -45.41 20.87
C LYS A 84 26.23 -46.94 20.93
N ASP A 85 25.68 -47.56 21.97
CA ASP A 85 25.78 -49.01 22.23
C ASP A 85 24.77 -49.87 21.45
N SER A 86 23.86 -49.26 20.68
CA SER A 86 22.90 -49.99 19.84
C SER A 86 23.55 -50.47 18.54
N ASP A 87 23.08 -51.60 18.02
CA ASP A 87 23.57 -52.19 16.77
C ASP A 87 23.24 -51.29 15.57
N PRO A 88 24.25 -50.73 14.84
CA PRO A 88 24.00 -49.84 13.71
C PRO A 88 23.32 -50.54 12.52
N ASP A 89 23.51 -51.86 12.37
CA ASP A 89 23.00 -52.65 11.24
C ASP A 89 21.55 -53.13 11.46
N ASN A 90 21.01 -52.95 12.67
CA ASN A 90 19.62 -53.27 13.01
C ASN A 90 18.71 -52.04 12.83
N PRO A 91 17.76 -52.05 11.87
CA PRO A 91 16.88 -50.89 11.63
C PRO A 91 16.10 -50.46 12.88
N ASN A 92 15.69 -51.39 13.73
CA ASN A 92 14.93 -51.12 14.96
C ASN A 92 15.76 -50.46 16.07
N SER A 93 17.07 -50.30 15.87
CA SER A 93 17.95 -49.57 16.80
C SER A 93 17.98 -48.06 16.54
N TRP A 94 17.46 -47.62 15.39
CA TRP A 94 17.29 -46.22 15.05
C TRP A 94 15.92 -45.70 15.49
N SER A 95 15.85 -44.41 15.81
CA SER A 95 14.58 -43.70 15.92
C SER A 95 13.85 -43.71 14.58
N ASN A 96 12.53 -43.54 14.63
CA ASN A 96 11.77 -43.08 13.47
C ASN A 96 12.37 -41.78 12.92
N TRP A 97 12.09 -41.50 11.65
CA TRP A 97 12.51 -40.27 10.99
C TRP A 97 11.83 -39.05 11.63
N ALA A 98 12.64 -38.06 12.01
CA ALA A 98 12.21 -36.72 12.38
C ALA A 98 12.35 -35.79 11.18
N GLY A 99 11.36 -34.91 11.00
CA GLY A 99 11.23 -33.99 9.88
C GLY A 99 10.18 -32.93 10.21
N ALA A 100 9.39 -32.52 9.22
CA ALA A 100 8.35 -31.50 9.38
C ALA A 100 7.24 -31.91 10.36
N ALA A 101 6.59 -30.93 10.99
CA ALA A 101 5.56 -31.12 12.02
C ALA A 101 4.29 -31.84 11.50
N ASN A 102 4.07 -31.87 10.18
CA ASN A 102 3.05 -32.67 9.51
C ASN A 102 3.47 -34.13 9.19
N SER A 103 4.61 -34.59 9.71
CA SER A 103 5.01 -36.00 9.66
C SER A 103 4.15 -36.86 10.59
N PHE A 104 3.78 -38.05 10.13
CA PHE A 104 3.11 -39.07 10.94
C PHE A 104 3.73 -40.45 10.68
N PRO A 105 3.52 -41.45 11.56
CA PRO A 105 3.98 -42.82 11.31
C PRO A 105 3.52 -43.29 9.91
N ASP A 106 4.42 -43.98 9.21
CA ASP A 106 4.27 -44.43 7.80
C ASP A 106 4.26 -43.33 6.72
N ASN A 107 4.23 -42.03 7.07
CA ASN A 107 4.39 -40.91 6.13
C ASN A 107 5.17 -39.75 6.76
N TYR A 108 6.50 -39.84 6.69
CA TYR A 108 7.41 -38.79 7.14
C TYR A 108 7.58 -37.73 6.05
N GLN A 109 7.53 -36.46 6.45
CA GLN A 109 7.77 -35.31 5.58
C GLN A 109 9.09 -34.64 5.98
N PRO A 110 9.95 -34.22 5.05
CA PRO A 110 11.23 -33.61 5.39
C PRO A 110 11.03 -32.19 5.93
N GLN A 111 11.82 -31.80 6.92
CA GLN A 111 11.85 -30.42 7.39
C GLN A 111 12.48 -29.51 6.32
N LEU A 112 11.86 -28.38 6.03
CA LEU A 112 12.44 -27.35 5.16
C LEU A 112 13.45 -26.51 5.96
N ALA A 113 14.64 -26.34 5.39
CA ALA A 113 15.65 -25.38 5.78
C ALA A 113 15.75 -24.32 4.68
N GLU A 114 15.11 -23.18 4.88
CA GLU A 114 15.03 -22.09 3.90
C GLU A 114 16.42 -21.53 3.58
N GLY A 115 16.68 -21.25 2.30
CA GLY A 115 17.90 -20.66 1.79
C GLY A 115 18.09 -19.20 2.22
N TRP A 116 19.35 -18.71 2.18
CA TRP A 116 19.72 -17.39 2.68
C TRP A 116 18.89 -16.25 2.08
N VAL A 117 18.62 -16.29 0.78
CA VAL A 117 17.79 -15.27 0.11
C VAL A 117 16.39 -15.23 0.72
N LYS A 118 15.67 -16.37 0.76
CA LYS A 118 14.32 -16.46 1.32
C LYS A 118 14.27 -15.96 2.78
N ARG A 119 15.20 -16.42 3.63
CA ARG A 119 15.29 -15.96 5.04
C ARG A 119 15.50 -14.45 5.17
N VAL A 120 16.41 -13.88 4.38
CA VAL A 120 16.68 -12.43 4.40
C VAL A 120 15.46 -11.67 3.92
N LEU A 121 14.90 -12.00 2.76
CA LEU A 121 13.75 -11.27 2.18
C LEU A 121 12.49 -11.37 3.05
N ASN A 122 12.27 -12.50 3.75
CA ASN A 122 11.23 -12.63 4.77
C ASN A 122 11.47 -11.68 5.95
N SER A 123 12.74 -11.44 6.34
CA SER A 123 13.09 -10.55 7.45
C SER A 123 13.03 -9.05 7.09
N ILE A 124 13.33 -8.66 5.84
CA ILE A 124 13.19 -7.27 5.33
C ILE A 124 11.84 -7.02 4.63
N ASN A 125 10.77 -7.73 5.00
CA ASN A 125 9.49 -7.57 4.32
C ASN A 125 8.86 -6.18 4.57
N PRO A 126 8.06 -5.64 3.64
CA PRO A 126 7.51 -4.28 3.73
C PRO A 126 6.38 -4.09 4.75
N PHE A 127 5.88 -5.16 5.37
CA PHE A 127 4.72 -5.10 6.26
C PHE A 127 5.13 -5.03 7.73
N GLU A 128 6.08 -5.86 8.13
CA GLU A 128 6.54 -6.00 9.52
C GLU A 128 7.61 -4.96 9.89
N ALA A 129 7.95 -4.88 11.18
CA ALA A 129 9.09 -4.09 11.62
C ALA A 129 10.39 -4.82 11.24
N ARG A 130 11.33 -4.11 10.57
CA ARG A 130 12.65 -4.64 10.21
C ARG A 130 13.51 -4.98 11.43
N VAL A 131 13.16 -4.41 12.59
CA VAL A 131 13.77 -4.68 13.90
C VAL A 131 12.78 -5.47 14.77
N ASN A 132 13.18 -6.67 15.18
CA ASN A 132 12.41 -7.56 16.06
C ASN A 132 12.79 -7.47 17.55
N ASN A 133 13.90 -6.82 17.89
CA ASN A 133 14.35 -6.61 19.27
C ASN A 133 13.73 -5.36 19.90
N PHE A 134 12.49 -5.48 20.38
CA PHE A 134 11.79 -4.38 21.06
C PHE A 134 12.33 -4.02 22.46
N PHE A 135 13.37 -4.71 22.96
CA PHE A 135 13.87 -4.54 24.33
C PHE A 135 15.02 -3.54 24.45
N ASN A 136 15.95 -3.50 23.49
CA ASN A 136 17.13 -2.62 23.50
C ASN A 136 17.17 -1.62 22.32
N SER A 137 16.09 -1.50 21.54
CA SER A 137 15.97 -0.52 20.45
C SER A 137 15.12 0.69 20.86
N GLU A 138 15.24 1.77 20.08
CA GLU A 138 14.15 2.75 19.94
C GLU A 138 12.83 2.10 19.51
N SER A 139 11.74 2.86 19.58
CA SER A 139 10.49 2.54 18.89
C SER A 139 10.74 2.09 17.44
N PRO A 140 10.03 1.06 16.95
CA PRO A 140 10.08 0.66 15.54
C PRO A 140 9.73 1.82 14.62
N ALA A 141 10.18 1.76 13.37
CA ALA A 141 9.80 2.78 12.41
C ALA A 141 8.27 2.83 12.21
N THR A 142 7.73 4.03 12.28
CA THR A 142 6.28 4.31 12.26
C THR A 142 5.71 4.47 10.86
N TYR A 143 6.56 4.68 9.85
CA TYR A 143 6.16 4.92 8.47
C TYR A 143 5.20 3.83 7.94
N VAL A 144 4.13 4.27 7.28
CA VAL A 144 3.07 3.42 6.73
C VAL A 144 3.12 3.35 5.21
N SER A 145 3.52 4.42 4.53
CA SER A 145 3.55 4.48 3.05
C SER A 145 4.48 3.43 2.46
N MET A 146 3.96 2.57 1.59
CA MET A 146 4.81 1.61 0.85
C MET A 146 5.77 2.30 -0.13
N ILE A 147 5.40 3.48 -0.64
CA ILE A 147 6.21 4.29 -1.56
C ILE A 147 7.48 4.80 -0.86
N GLN A 148 7.33 5.28 0.37
CA GLN A 148 8.45 5.66 1.24
C GLN A 148 9.36 4.47 1.52
N GLN A 149 8.78 3.29 1.81
CA GLN A 149 9.55 2.07 2.10
C GLN A 149 10.35 1.52 0.93
N ALA A 150 9.79 1.57 -0.29
CA ALA A 150 10.49 1.14 -1.50
C ALA A 150 11.84 1.88 -1.64
N GLY A 151 11.86 3.17 -1.26
CA GLY A 151 13.07 3.97 -1.16
C GLY A 151 13.59 4.45 -2.52
N PRO A 152 14.82 4.98 -2.56
CA PRO A 152 15.43 5.44 -3.80
C PRO A 152 15.74 4.26 -4.74
N ARG A 153 16.10 4.60 -5.99
CA ARG A 153 16.61 3.62 -6.95
C ARG A 153 17.92 3.00 -6.45
N TYR A 154 18.19 1.75 -6.80
CA TYR A 154 19.51 1.15 -6.62
C TYR A 154 20.60 1.90 -7.41
N GLU A 155 21.59 2.42 -6.68
CA GLU A 155 22.78 3.11 -7.22
C GLU A 155 24.10 2.34 -6.95
N GLY A 156 24.01 1.17 -6.31
CA GLY A 156 25.16 0.37 -5.87
C GLY A 156 24.89 -0.33 -4.54
N PRO A 157 25.75 -1.30 -4.17
CA PRO A 157 25.50 -2.19 -3.03
C PRO A 157 25.53 -1.44 -1.70
N VAL A 158 24.52 -1.69 -0.87
CA VAL A 158 24.42 -1.14 0.50
C VAL A 158 25.03 -2.10 1.53
N ALA A 159 25.37 -1.59 2.71
CA ALA A 159 25.91 -2.42 3.77
C ALA A 159 24.81 -3.27 4.44
N PHE A 160 25.02 -4.59 4.55
CA PHE A 160 24.19 -5.48 5.36
C PHE A 160 24.46 -5.29 6.86
N ASN A 161 24.06 -4.14 7.40
CA ASN A 161 24.07 -3.88 8.84
C ASN A 161 22.63 -3.98 9.40
N PRO A 162 22.36 -4.87 10.37
CA PRO A 162 21.05 -4.96 11.03
C PRO A 162 20.76 -3.82 12.04
N ASP A 163 21.71 -2.92 12.31
CA ASP A 163 21.48 -1.75 13.16
C ASP A 163 20.33 -0.88 12.63
N LYS A 164 19.43 -0.44 13.53
CA LYS A 164 18.24 0.37 13.19
C LYS A 164 18.61 1.57 12.31
N ASP A 165 19.61 2.34 12.73
CA ASP A 165 20.05 3.58 12.07
C ASP A 165 20.65 3.35 10.67
N VAL A 166 20.88 2.10 10.27
CA VAL A 166 21.30 1.75 8.91
C VAL A 166 20.14 1.09 8.14
N ILE A 167 19.49 0.08 8.72
CA ILE A 167 18.46 -0.70 8.00
C ILE A 167 17.16 0.07 7.76
N GLU A 168 16.84 1.06 8.60
CA GLU A 168 15.67 1.95 8.42
C GLU A 168 15.96 3.13 7.49
N ASN A 169 17.23 3.50 7.32
CA ASN A 169 17.68 4.60 6.46
C ASN A 169 17.99 4.17 5.00
N VAL A 170 17.77 2.90 4.66
CA VAL A 170 18.00 2.34 3.32
C VAL A 170 16.70 1.83 2.70
N GLY A 171 16.53 2.03 1.39
CA GLY A 171 15.35 1.57 0.65
C GLY A 171 15.25 0.06 0.51
N LEU A 172 14.03 -0.48 0.45
CA LEU A 172 13.83 -1.90 0.16
C LEU A 172 14.35 -2.28 -1.24
N ILE A 173 14.21 -1.39 -2.23
CA ILE A 173 14.79 -1.62 -3.57
C ILE A 173 16.31 -1.78 -3.49
N GLU A 174 16.99 -0.94 -2.70
CA GLU A 174 18.44 -1.02 -2.53
C GLU A 174 18.88 -2.30 -1.81
N LEU A 175 18.19 -2.67 -0.73
CA LEU A 175 18.46 -3.89 0.03
C LEU A 175 18.24 -5.15 -0.81
N TYR A 176 17.08 -5.29 -1.46
CA TYR A 176 16.73 -6.48 -2.24
C TYR A 176 17.65 -6.65 -3.46
N GLN A 177 17.99 -5.56 -4.17
CA GLN A 177 18.93 -5.61 -5.29
C GLN A 177 20.35 -5.99 -4.82
N THR A 178 20.78 -5.51 -3.64
CA THR A 178 22.06 -5.94 -3.03
C THR A 178 22.05 -7.43 -2.68
N VAL A 179 20.93 -7.97 -2.17
CA VAL A 179 20.75 -9.41 -1.92
C VAL A 179 20.80 -10.22 -3.21
N LEU A 180 20.14 -9.78 -4.28
CA LEU A 180 20.18 -10.42 -5.59
C LEU A 180 21.60 -10.46 -6.15
N GLU A 181 22.32 -9.33 -6.18
CA GLU A 181 23.70 -9.28 -6.67
C GLU A 181 24.66 -10.11 -5.83
N ARG A 182 24.50 -10.13 -4.50
CA ARG A 182 25.25 -11.03 -3.61
C ARG A 182 24.98 -12.50 -3.94
N ALA A 183 23.72 -12.89 -4.15
CA ALA A 183 23.34 -14.26 -4.49
C ALA A 183 23.90 -14.68 -5.87
N MET A 184 23.84 -13.81 -6.89
CA MET A 184 24.45 -14.06 -8.21
C MET A 184 25.97 -14.24 -8.11
N ASN A 185 26.64 -13.41 -7.31
CA ASN A 185 28.09 -13.48 -7.05
C ASN A 185 28.52 -14.71 -6.26
N LEU A 186 27.59 -15.40 -5.59
CA LEU A 186 27.79 -16.67 -4.90
C LEU A 186 27.32 -17.89 -5.72
N SER A 187 26.87 -17.71 -6.96
CA SER A 187 26.31 -18.78 -7.80
C SER A 187 26.69 -18.68 -9.29
N ILE A 188 25.91 -17.93 -10.09
CA ILE A 188 25.99 -17.91 -11.55
C ILE A 188 27.12 -17.04 -12.11
N ASN A 189 27.65 -16.10 -11.31
CA ASN A 189 28.78 -15.23 -11.67
C ASN A 189 30.16 -15.80 -11.24
N LEU A 190 30.20 -16.98 -10.60
CA LEU A 190 31.45 -17.61 -10.17
C LEU A 190 32.34 -18.00 -11.37
N GLU A 191 33.66 -18.13 -11.15
CA GLU A 191 34.58 -18.70 -12.16
C GLU A 191 34.19 -20.12 -12.59
N GLN A 192 33.55 -20.86 -11.69
CA GLN A 192 32.85 -22.11 -11.95
C GLN A 192 31.37 -21.91 -11.60
N PRO A 193 30.54 -21.44 -12.56
CA PRO A 193 29.14 -21.15 -12.32
C PRO A 193 28.40 -22.38 -11.79
N THR A 194 27.61 -22.20 -10.74
CA THR A 194 26.69 -23.23 -10.25
C THR A 194 25.26 -22.76 -10.49
N CYS A 195 24.49 -23.55 -11.24
CA CYS A 195 23.09 -23.33 -11.54
C CYS A 195 22.33 -24.64 -11.32
N THR A 196 21.43 -24.63 -10.35
CA THR A 196 20.56 -25.75 -9.97
C THR A 196 19.15 -25.20 -9.73
N PRO A 197 18.10 -26.05 -9.74
CA PRO A 197 16.72 -25.61 -9.51
C PRO A 197 16.50 -24.73 -8.28
N GLY A 198 17.18 -25.02 -7.16
CA GLY A 198 17.09 -24.21 -5.94
C GLY A 198 17.77 -22.85 -6.06
N ILE A 199 18.83 -22.74 -6.87
CA ILE A 199 19.52 -21.47 -7.13
C ILE A 199 18.66 -20.59 -8.05
N THR A 200 18.09 -21.16 -9.12
CA THR A 200 17.26 -20.42 -10.06
C THR A 200 16.03 -19.86 -9.36
N SER A 201 15.32 -20.67 -8.56
CA SER A 201 14.21 -20.20 -7.71
C SER A 201 14.63 -19.12 -6.71
N ALA A 202 15.76 -19.26 -6.02
CA ALA A 202 16.22 -18.24 -5.07
C ALA A 202 16.53 -16.88 -5.75
N LEU A 203 17.11 -16.89 -6.96
CA LEU A 203 17.35 -15.67 -7.75
C LEU A 203 16.04 -15.09 -8.31
N GLN A 204 15.15 -15.96 -8.80
CA GLN A 204 13.83 -15.60 -9.32
C GLN A 204 12.98 -14.94 -8.24
N LEU A 205 12.88 -15.51 -7.04
CA LEU A 205 12.20 -14.93 -5.89
C LEU A 205 12.70 -13.51 -5.57
N ALA A 206 14.01 -13.27 -5.58
CA ALA A 206 14.55 -11.93 -5.37
C ALA A 206 14.17 -10.96 -6.50
N ALA A 207 14.32 -11.37 -7.77
CA ALA A 207 13.92 -10.56 -8.92
C ALA A 207 12.41 -10.24 -8.92
N THR A 208 11.55 -11.20 -8.57
CA THR A 208 10.10 -11.01 -8.42
C THR A 208 9.77 -9.96 -7.38
N ARG A 209 10.45 -9.97 -6.22
CA ARG A 209 10.19 -8.99 -5.15
C ARG A 209 10.64 -7.58 -5.56
N ILE A 210 11.78 -7.45 -6.23
CA ILE A 210 12.27 -6.18 -6.78
C ILE A 210 11.30 -5.67 -7.86
N SER A 211 10.84 -6.56 -8.75
CA SER A 211 9.81 -6.27 -9.74
C SER A 211 8.51 -5.77 -9.10
N GLY A 212 8.09 -6.40 -7.99
CA GLY A 212 6.94 -5.97 -7.20
C GLY A 212 7.05 -4.55 -6.66
N PHE A 213 8.21 -4.13 -6.15
CA PHE A 213 8.42 -2.73 -5.71
C PHE A 213 8.37 -1.75 -6.88
N TYR A 214 8.97 -2.07 -8.03
CA TYR A 214 8.89 -1.20 -9.21
C TYR A 214 7.50 -1.18 -9.85
N ASN A 215 6.74 -2.29 -9.81
CA ASN A 215 5.35 -2.35 -10.27
C ASN A 215 4.44 -1.52 -9.35
N LEU A 216 4.61 -1.58 -8.03
CA LEU A 216 3.95 -0.67 -7.08
C LEU A 216 4.19 0.81 -7.42
N LEU A 217 5.45 1.21 -7.64
CA LEU A 217 5.79 2.59 -8.01
C LEU A 217 5.24 2.98 -9.40
N GLY A 218 5.16 2.03 -10.34
CA GLY A 218 4.53 2.22 -11.65
C GLY A 218 3.01 2.40 -11.56
N ASN A 219 2.35 1.65 -10.67
CA ASN A 219 0.92 1.78 -10.39
C ASN A 219 0.60 3.11 -9.73
N GLU A 220 1.45 3.59 -8.80
CA GLU A 220 1.32 4.93 -8.21
C GLU A 220 1.46 6.02 -9.29
N ALA A 221 2.56 6.01 -10.06
CA ALA A 221 2.78 6.96 -11.15
C ALA A 221 1.68 6.92 -12.24
N TYR A 222 1.05 5.75 -12.45
CA TYR A 222 -0.10 5.61 -13.34
C TYR A 222 -1.39 6.17 -12.72
N ASN A 223 -1.62 5.96 -11.41
CA ASN A 223 -2.73 6.57 -10.68
C ASN A 223 -2.62 8.09 -10.71
N ASP A 224 -1.45 8.65 -10.40
CA ASP A 224 -1.19 10.09 -10.45
C ASP A 224 -1.51 10.67 -11.84
N ALA A 225 -1.16 9.94 -12.91
CA ALA A 225 -1.49 10.33 -14.29
C ALA A 225 -2.97 10.18 -14.67
N LEU A 226 -3.76 9.40 -13.92
CA LEU A 226 -5.20 9.26 -14.09
C LEU A 226 -6.01 10.21 -13.19
N ASP A 227 -5.37 10.89 -12.26
CA ASP A 227 -6.01 11.61 -11.17
C ASP A 227 -6.00 13.14 -11.38
N PRO A 228 -7.06 13.73 -11.98
CA PRO A 228 -7.20 15.18 -12.07
C PRO A 228 -7.67 15.81 -10.74
N THR A 229 -7.69 15.08 -9.62
CA THR A 229 -8.15 15.61 -8.32
C THR A 229 -6.98 16.20 -7.51
N ILE A 230 -7.27 17.28 -6.79
CA ILE A 230 -6.48 17.69 -5.61
C ILE A 230 -7.00 17.04 -4.31
N GLY A 231 -7.83 15.99 -4.40
CA GLY A 231 -8.43 15.26 -3.28
C GLY A 231 -9.42 16.05 -2.42
N PHE A 232 -10.20 16.92 -3.05
CA PHE A 232 -11.38 17.54 -2.45
C PHE A 232 -12.53 17.36 -3.45
N GLY A 233 -13.62 16.70 -3.03
CA GLY A 233 -14.82 16.53 -3.85
C GLY A 233 -15.53 17.85 -4.14
N THR A 234 -16.47 17.88 -5.09
CA THR A 234 -17.14 19.12 -5.54
C THR A 234 -17.87 19.86 -4.41
N ASP A 235 -18.27 19.13 -3.37
CA ASP A 235 -19.10 19.64 -2.27
C ASP A 235 -18.25 20.22 -1.11
N SER A 236 -16.91 20.22 -1.22
CA SER A 236 -16.01 20.75 -0.18
C SER A 236 -16.03 22.28 -0.11
N VAL A 237 -16.38 22.80 1.08
CA VAL A 237 -16.62 24.23 1.36
C VAL A 237 -15.36 25.12 1.21
N GLU A 238 -14.17 24.55 1.35
CA GLU A 238 -12.90 25.32 1.38
C GLU A 238 -12.19 25.36 0.02
N TYR A 239 -12.16 24.24 -0.72
CA TYR A 239 -11.42 24.12 -1.99
C TYR A 239 -12.11 23.27 -3.08
N GLY A 240 -13.28 22.68 -2.82
CA GLY A 240 -13.94 21.74 -3.74
C GLY A 240 -14.28 22.32 -5.11
N SER A 241 -14.65 23.61 -5.15
CA SER A 241 -14.96 24.31 -6.40
C SER A 241 -13.72 24.69 -7.22
N LEU A 242 -12.56 24.87 -6.59
CA LEU A 242 -11.27 25.16 -7.26
C LEU A 242 -10.53 23.89 -7.70
N ALA A 243 -10.93 22.72 -7.21
CA ALA A 243 -10.27 21.45 -7.50
C ALA A 243 -10.05 21.14 -9.00
N PRO A 244 -10.91 21.57 -9.95
CA PRO A 244 -10.69 21.34 -11.37
C PRO A 244 -9.76 22.34 -12.06
N THR A 245 -9.35 23.45 -11.43
CA THR A 245 -8.66 24.57 -12.13
C THR A 245 -7.17 24.67 -11.83
N ILE A 246 -6.68 23.97 -10.80
CA ILE A 246 -5.27 23.90 -10.41
C ILE A 246 -4.79 22.44 -10.42
N PHE A 247 -3.58 22.20 -10.91
CA PHE A 247 -2.99 20.88 -11.06
C PHE A 247 -1.56 20.81 -10.51
N THR A 248 -1.06 19.60 -10.23
CA THR A 248 -0.01 19.40 -9.21
C THR A 248 1.38 19.89 -9.62
N PHE A 249 1.71 19.91 -10.90
CA PHE A 249 2.98 20.34 -11.48
C PHE A 249 2.78 21.51 -12.47
N MET A 250 1.79 22.38 -12.25
CA MET A 250 1.47 23.58 -13.06
C MET A 250 2.63 24.58 -13.27
N ASN A 251 3.69 24.49 -12.48
CA ASN A 251 4.90 25.32 -12.64
C ASN A 251 6.06 24.57 -13.34
N GLN A 252 5.90 23.27 -13.61
CA GLN A 252 6.85 22.43 -14.36
C GLN A 252 6.30 22.00 -15.74
N THR A 253 4.99 22.12 -15.97
CA THR A 253 4.32 21.90 -17.27
C THR A 253 3.28 22.96 -17.58
N GLN A 254 2.90 23.09 -18.85
CA GLN A 254 1.99 24.15 -19.33
C GLN A 254 0.50 23.79 -19.21
N SER A 255 0.17 22.51 -19.14
CA SER A 255 -1.21 22.02 -19.13
C SER A 255 -1.32 20.67 -18.40
N LEU A 256 -2.52 20.33 -17.92
CA LEU A 256 -2.79 19.02 -17.31
C LEU A 256 -2.52 17.86 -18.29
N LEU A 257 -2.74 18.05 -19.59
CA LEU A 257 -2.38 17.07 -20.63
C LEU A 257 -0.86 16.83 -20.73
N ASP A 258 -0.04 17.85 -20.46
CA ASP A 258 1.42 17.73 -20.39
C ASP A 258 1.89 17.09 -19.08
N GLU A 259 1.22 17.39 -17.95
CA GLU A 259 1.43 16.74 -16.67
C GLU A 259 1.21 15.22 -16.79
N GLU A 260 0.03 14.80 -17.23
CA GLU A 260 -0.29 13.37 -17.38
C GLU A 260 0.67 12.66 -18.34
N PHE A 261 0.96 13.25 -19.50
CA PHE A 261 1.94 12.70 -20.44
C PHE A 261 3.30 12.43 -19.75
N THR A 262 3.75 13.41 -18.96
CA THR A 262 5.03 13.34 -18.24
C THR A 262 4.98 12.37 -17.06
N LEU A 263 3.84 12.23 -16.38
CA LEU A 263 3.63 11.21 -15.34
C LEU A 263 3.66 9.79 -15.93
N LEU A 264 3.18 9.60 -17.16
CA LEU A 264 3.24 8.29 -17.83
C LEU A 264 4.63 7.93 -18.38
N CYS A 265 5.35 8.86 -19.02
CA CYS A 265 6.60 8.54 -19.75
C CYS A 265 7.88 9.23 -19.27
N GLY A 266 7.78 10.04 -18.20
CA GLY A 266 8.87 10.89 -17.73
C GLY A 266 9.05 12.17 -18.54
N ARG A 267 9.87 13.08 -18.01
CA ARG A 267 10.32 14.32 -18.64
C ARG A 267 11.28 14.02 -19.80
N PRO A 268 11.28 14.85 -20.86
CA PRO A 268 12.23 14.72 -21.97
C PRO A 268 13.66 15.11 -21.59
N GLU A 269 13.82 15.92 -20.54
CA GLU A 269 15.12 16.39 -20.04
C GLU A 269 15.85 15.30 -19.26
N ARG A 270 17.18 15.24 -19.42
CA ARG A 270 18.03 14.37 -18.59
C ARG A 270 18.12 14.90 -17.16
N GLY A 271 17.31 14.36 -16.26
CA GLY A 271 17.45 14.62 -14.83
C GLY A 271 18.61 13.87 -14.18
N ALA A 272 18.78 14.10 -12.88
CA ALA A 272 19.83 13.51 -12.04
C ALA A 272 19.23 12.82 -10.81
N ARG A 273 20.08 12.15 -10.02
CA ARG A 273 19.68 11.53 -8.74
C ARG A 273 18.96 12.56 -7.85
N PRO A 274 17.85 12.19 -7.17
CA PRO A 274 17.24 10.86 -7.17
C PRO A 274 16.07 10.69 -8.17
N ALA A 275 15.57 11.78 -8.75
CA ALA A 275 14.35 11.73 -9.58
C ALA A 275 14.57 11.21 -11.00
N TYR A 276 15.76 11.42 -11.58
CA TYR A 276 16.03 11.14 -13.00
C TYR A 276 14.97 11.81 -13.89
N ASN A 277 14.34 11.06 -14.80
CA ASN A 277 13.36 11.59 -15.74
C ASN A 277 12.03 11.98 -15.05
N ARG A 278 11.80 11.62 -13.78
CA ARG A 278 10.55 11.92 -13.06
C ARG A 278 10.44 13.39 -12.70
N PHE A 279 9.23 13.85 -12.38
CA PHE A 279 9.02 15.17 -11.82
C PHE A 279 9.74 15.33 -10.48
N LEU A 280 10.22 16.54 -10.23
CA LEU A 280 10.71 16.96 -8.92
C LEU A 280 9.52 17.42 -8.07
N TRP A 281 9.64 17.27 -6.75
CA TRP A 281 8.64 17.74 -5.78
C TRP A 281 8.39 19.25 -5.97
N ASN A 282 7.11 19.66 -6.11
CA ASN A 282 6.77 20.95 -6.73
C ASN A 282 6.81 22.17 -5.78
N PHE A 283 7.90 22.35 -5.04
CA PHE A 283 8.15 23.55 -4.22
C PHE A 283 8.75 24.70 -5.04
N THR A 284 8.00 25.11 -6.06
CA THR A 284 8.41 26.08 -7.09
C THR A 284 8.04 27.53 -6.76
N LYS A 285 7.43 27.79 -5.60
CA LYS A 285 7.01 29.10 -5.07
C LYS A 285 5.97 29.81 -5.95
N GLY A 286 5.08 29.02 -6.56
CA GLY A 286 3.96 29.46 -7.38
C GLY A 286 2.67 28.67 -7.06
N THR A 287 1.59 28.90 -7.82
CA THR A 287 0.25 28.35 -7.54
C THR A 287 0.20 26.83 -7.45
N GLY A 288 0.94 26.12 -8.30
CA GLY A 288 1.03 24.64 -8.28
C GLY A 288 1.62 24.04 -6.99
N GLU A 289 2.33 24.81 -6.17
CA GLU A 289 2.91 24.31 -4.90
C GLU A 289 1.82 23.94 -3.88
N VAL A 290 0.75 24.74 -3.81
CA VAL A 290 -0.39 24.48 -2.92
C VAL A 290 -1.16 23.25 -3.39
N ALA A 291 -1.42 23.14 -4.70
CA ALA A 291 -2.06 21.96 -5.29
C ALA A 291 -1.23 20.69 -5.05
N TYR A 292 0.10 20.78 -5.18
CA TYR A 292 1.03 19.69 -4.90
C TYR A 292 1.02 19.25 -3.43
N ALA A 293 1.24 20.18 -2.50
CA ALA A 293 1.33 19.89 -1.07
C ALA A 293 0.01 19.31 -0.54
N LEU A 294 -1.13 19.83 -1.00
CA LEU A 294 -2.45 19.28 -0.66
C LEU A 294 -2.68 17.92 -1.33
N SER A 295 -2.44 17.77 -2.65
CA SER A 295 -2.73 16.52 -3.38
C SER A 295 -2.04 15.33 -2.75
N TYR A 296 -0.72 15.43 -2.56
CA TYR A 296 0.16 14.39 -2.00
C TYR A 296 0.27 14.39 -0.46
N ASN A 297 -0.48 15.26 0.23
CA ASN A 297 -0.48 15.41 1.69
C ASN A 297 0.94 15.58 2.30
N ILE A 298 1.72 16.50 1.71
CA ILE A 298 3.08 16.79 2.18
C ILE A 298 3.02 17.59 3.48
N LYS A 299 3.81 17.16 4.46
CA LYS A 299 3.92 17.76 5.79
C LYS A 299 5.38 17.69 6.25
N ASP A 300 5.71 18.41 7.32
CA ASP A 300 6.99 18.32 8.02
C ASP A 300 7.25 16.86 8.44
N ALA A 301 8.09 16.18 7.67
CA ALA A 301 8.44 14.77 7.79
C ALA A 301 9.89 14.62 8.28
N ASN A 302 10.74 15.60 7.98
CA ASN A 302 12.13 15.67 8.41
C ASN A 302 12.29 16.26 9.84
N LYS A 303 11.25 16.96 10.34
CA LYS A 303 11.13 17.61 11.66
C LYS A 303 12.00 18.86 11.86
N ASP A 304 12.28 19.61 10.79
CA ASP A 304 13.02 20.87 10.82
C ASP A 304 12.13 22.12 11.02
N GLY A 305 10.80 21.96 10.97
CA GLY A 305 9.82 23.02 11.16
C GLY A 305 9.35 23.71 9.87
N PHE A 306 9.76 23.23 8.70
CA PHE A 306 9.30 23.68 7.40
C PHE A 306 8.48 22.58 6.69
N ILE A 307 7.94 22.91 5.51
CA ILE A 307 7.29 21.94 4.60
C ILE A 307 7.91 22.20 3.23
N ASP A 308 8.82 21.34 2.79
CA ASP A 308 9.65 21.61 1.60
C ASP A 308 10.00 20.36 0.75
N GLU A 309 10.90 20.53 -0.23
CA GLU A 309 11.33 19.46 -1.11
C GLU A 309 12.15 18.33 -0.44
N ALA A 310 12.63 18.50 0.78
CA ALA A 310 13.28 17.47 1.58
C ALA A 310 12.24 16.58 2.30
N ASP A 311 11.14 17.15 2.77
CA ASP A 311 10.00 16.37 3.28
C ASP A 311 9.37 15.51 2.19
N ALA A 312 9.05 16.13 1.06
CA ALA A 312 8.50 15.42 -0.07
C ALA A 312 9.45 14.36 -0.64
N ARG A 313 10.76 14.57 -0.55
CA ARG A 313 11.78 13.54 -0.86
C ARG A 313 11.78 12.39 0.14
N THR A 314 11.47 12.65 1.40
CA THR A 314 11.34 11.60 2.42
C THR A 314 10.11 10.73 2.15
N LEU A 315 9.00 11.33 1.72
CA LEU A 315 7.75 10.63 1.40
C LEU A 315 7.76 9.95 0.02
N TYR A 316 8.37 10.58 -0.99
CA TYR A 316 8.43 10.12 -2.38
C TYR A 316 9.90 10.10 -2.88
N PRO A 317 10.72 9.11 -2.48
CA PRO A 317 12.18 9.15 -2.65
C PRO A 317 12.69 9.21 -4.10
N GLN A 318 11.88 8.80 -5.06
CA GLN A 318 12.22 8.79 -6.49
C GLN A 318 11.59 9.94 -7.28
N GLY A 319 10.88 10.89 -6.63
CA GLY A 319 10.04 11.87 -7.34
C GLY A 319 8.77 11.23 -7.92
N HIS A 320 8.11 11.92 -8.85
CA HIS A 320 6.76 11.56 -9.31
C HIS A 320 6.70 11.22 -10.80
N GLY A 321 5.93 10.18 -11.16
CA GLY A 321 5.73 9.77 -12.55
C GLY A 321 6.77 8.81 -13.14
N ASP A 322 6.90 8.85 -14.47
CA ASP A 322 7.54 7.83 -15.31
C ASP A 322 7.03 6.40 -15.03
N ALA A 323 5.70 6.23 -15.07
CA ALA A 323 5.05 4.93 -14.92
C ALA A 323 5.64 3.88 -15.89
N TRP A 324 5.84 4.25 -17.16
CA TRP A 324 6.47 3.41 -18.18
C TRP A 324 7.91 2.99 -17.79
N GLY A 325 8.73 3.93 -17.30
CA GLY A 325 10.08 3.65 -16.82
C GLY A 325 10.12 2.77 -15.56
N HIS A 326 9.11 2.89 -14.69
CA HIS A 326 8.91 1.98 -13.56
C HIS A 326 8.59 0.55 -14.01
N TYR A 327 7.62 0.33 -14.90
CA TYR A 327 7.33 -1.02 -15.42
C TYR A 327 8.47 -1.59 -16.27
N LEU A 328 9.23 -0.74 -16.99
CA LEU A 328 10.48 -1.16 -17.64
C LEU A 328 11.52 -1.63 -16.61
N SER A 329 11.67 -0.92 -15.49
CA SER A 329 12.59 -1.30 -14.41
C SER A 329 12.15 -2.60 -13.72
N ALA A 330 10.84 -2.78 -13.54
CA ALA A 330 10.26 -4.01 -12.99
C ALA A 330 10.53 -5.23 -13.88
N LEU A 331 10.28 -5.13 -15.19
CA LEU A 331 10.59 -6.22 -16.13
C LEU A 331 12.09 -6.43 -16.32
N LYS A 332 12.91 -5.38 -16.22
CA LYS A 332 14.37 -5.49 -16.32
C LYS A 332 14.94 -6.46 -15.30
N SER A 333 14.40 -6.52 -14.08
CA SER A 333 14.82 -7.51 -13.05
C SER A 333 14.74 -8.96 -13.54
N PHE A 334 13.72 -9.29 -14.34
CA PHE A 334 13.58 -10.61 -14.96
C PHE A 334 14.46 -10.77 -16.22
N TYR A 335 14.48 -9.75 -17.10
CA TYR A 335 15.27 -9.81 -18.33
C TYR A 335 16.80 -9.84 -18.08
N ASP A 336 17.29 -9.22 -16.99
CA ASP A 336 18.70 -9.30 -16.59
C ASP A 336 19.09 -10.75 -16.18
N LEU A 337 18.18 -11.52 -15.57
CA LEU A 337 18.37 -12.95 -15.30
C LEU A 337 18.24 -13.79 -16.58
N LEU A 338 17.17 -13.60 -17.35
CA LEU A 338 16.92 -14.34 -18.61
C LEU A 338 18.01 -14.10 -19.68
N GLY A 339 18.69 -12.95 -19.64
CA GLY A 339 19.84 -12.63 -20.48
C GLY A 339 21.17 -13.23 -20.01
N HIS A 340 21.23 -13.82 -18.81
CA HIS A 340 22.45 -14.37 -18.24
C HIS A 340 22.73 -15.79 -18.76
N PRO A 341 23.92 -16.09 -19.32
CA PRO A 341 24.18 -17.34 -20.04
C PRO A 341 24.13 -18.60 -19.17
N ASN A 342 24.24 -18.47 -17.85
CA ASN A 342 24.20 -19.56 -16.88
C ASN A 342 22.89 -19.62 -16.08
N TYR A 343 21.86 -18.84 -16.43
CA TYR A 343 20.55 -18.87 -15.77
C TYR A 343 19.54 -19.65 -16.61
N ILE A 344 18.62 -20.35 -15.95
CA ILE A 344 17.52 -21.10 -16.56
C ILE A 344 16.25 -20.75 -15.79
N TRP A 345 15.17 -20.40 -16.48
CA TRP A 345 13.85 -20.23 -15.86
C TRP A 345 13.21 -21.60 -15.64
N GLU A 346 12.68 -21.84 -14.44
CA GLU A 346 11.98 -23.09 -14.10
C GLU A 346 10.66 -22.78 -13.39
N SER A 347 9.55 -22.97 -14.09
CA SER A 347 8.20 -22.74 -13.58
C SER A 347 7.78 -23.88 -12.65
N ARG A 348 7.77 -23.61 -11.34
CA ARG A 348 7.47 -24.60 -10.29
C ARG A 348 7.04 -23.93 -8.99
N SER A 349 6.14 -24.57 -8.24
CA SER A 349 5.84 -24.17 -6.86
C SER A 349 7.02 -24.42 -5.93
N GLU A 350 7.26 -23.50 -4.98
CA GLU A 350 8.29 -23.65 -3.95
C GLU A 350 7.73 -24.31 -2.69
N LYS A 351 8.61 -24.71 -1.76
CA LYS A 351 8.21 -25.09 -0.40
C LYS A 351 8.35 -23.91 0.55
N PHE A 352 7.51 -23.89 1.58
CA PHE A 352 7.50 -22.88 2.64
C PHE A 352 7.21 -23.54 3.99
N SER A 353 7.72 -22.97 5.09
CA SER A 353 7.60 -23.54 6.44
C SER A 353 6.82 -22.60 7.37
N ILE A 354 5.68 -23.04 7.89
CA ILE A 354 4.86 -22.30 8.85
C ILE A 354 4.68 -23.18 10.09
N GLU A 355 5.08 -22.71 11.28
CA GLU A 355 4.95 -23.48 12.54
C GLU A 355 5.58 -24.89 12.45
N GLY A 356 6.66 -25.03 11.68
CA GLY A 356 7.32 -26.32 11.39
C GLY A 356 6.57 -27.24 10.41
N VAL A 357 5.38 -26.84 9.94
CA VAL A 357 4.65 -27.53 8.86
C VAL A 357 5.19 -27.07 7.52
N VAL A 358 5.64 -28.01 6.69
CA VAL A 358 6.08 -27.73 5.33
C VAL A 358 4.91 -27.87 4.37
N ILE A 359 4.62 -26.80 3.64
CA ILE A 359 3.59 -26.70 2.60
C ILE A 359 4.22 -26.30 1.27
N ASP A 360 3.51 -26.53 0.17
CA ASP A 360 3.86 -25.94 -1.12
C ASP A 360 3.19 -24.56 -1.25
N VAL A 361 3.89 -23.61 -1.85
CA VAL A 361 3.47 -22.23 -2.10
C VAL A 361 3.94 -21.84 -3.50
N ASP A 362 3.02 -21.33 -4.31
CA ASP A 362 3.37 -20.65 -5.55
C ASP A 362 3.53 -19.15 -5.29
N TYR A 363 4.68 -18.59 -5.67
CA TYR A 363 4.90 -17.15 -5.63
C TYR A 363 4.35 -16.43 -6.86
N LEU A 364 3.80 -17.16 -7.83
CA LEU A 364 3.13 -16.65 -9.04
C LEU A 364 4.08 -15.76 -9.86
N ASP A 365 5.32 -16.19 -10.05
CA ASP A 365 6.39 -15.41 -10.69
C ASP A 365 6.08 -15.13 -12.17
N GLU A 366 5.64 -16.15 -12.91
CA GLU A 366 5.22 -16.03 -14.31
C GLU A 366 4.00 -15.12 -14.45
N ARG A 367 3.07 -15.20 -13.49
CA ARG A 367 1.91 -14.32 -13.43
C ARG A 367 2.31 -12.88 -13.17
N LYS A 368 3.24 -12.62 -12.24
CA LYS A 368 3.76 -11.27 -11.98
C LYS A 368 4.57 -10.71 -13.14
N PHE A 369 5.31 -11.55 -13.88
CA PHE A 369 5.92 -11.14 -15.15
C PHE A 369 4.84 -10.71 -16.15
N ALA A 370 3.81 -11.54 -16.37
CA ALA A 370 2.72 -11.25 -17.30
C ALA A 370 1.87 -10.04 -16.89
N GLU A 371 1.57 -9.87 -15.60
CA GLU A 371 0.89 -8.72 -14.99
C GLU A 371 1.68 -7.43 -15.21
N THR A 372 2.99 -7.44 -14.89
CA THR A 372 3.86 -6.28 -15.09
C THR A 372 3.97 -5.91 -16.57
N ALA A 373 4.02 -6.91 -17.46
CA ALA A 373 3.99 -6.71 -18.91
C ALA A 373 2.63 -6.15 -19.41
N ALA A 374 1.51 -6.64 -18.87
CA ALA A 374 0.18 -6.13 -19.17
C ALA A 374 0.03 -4.67 -18.73
N SER A 375 0.47 -4.31 -17.52
CA SER A 375 0.49 -2.93 -17.03
C SER A 375 1.38 -2.02 -17.88
N LYS A 376 2.58 -2.48 -18.30
CA LYS A 376 3.41 -1.74 -19.26
C LYS A 376 2.68 -1.52 -20.59
N ALA A 377 2.03 -2.55 -21.14
CA ALA A 377 1.28 -2.44 -22.39
C ALA A 377 0.07 -1.49 -22.26
N LYS A 378 -0.64 -1.51 -21.12
CA LYS A 378 -1.73 -0.57 -20.79
C LYS A 378 -1.22 0.87 -20.76
N VAL A 379 -0.12 1.15 -20.06
CA VAL A 379 0.50 2.49 -20.04
C VAL A 379 0.97 2.91 -21.43
N GLY A 380 1.53 2.00 -22.23
CA GLY A 380 1.89 2.27 -23.63
C GLY A 380 0.69 2.69 -24.49
N ASN A 381 -0.48 2.07 -24.29
CA ASN A 381 -1.74 2.39 -24.96
C ASN A 381 -2.27 3.80 -24.56
N GLU A 382 -2.17 4.17 -23.27
CA GLU A 382 -2.53 5.51 -22.79
C GLU A 382 -1.56 6.59 -23.28
N ILE A 383 -0.25 6.32 -23.30
CA ILE A 383 0.75 7.25 -23.87
C ILE A 383 0.44 7.53 -25.34
N VAL A 384 0.13 6.51 -26.15
CA VAL A 384 -0.26 6.70 -27.56
C VAL A 384 -1.52 7.56 -27.67
N ASN A 385 -2.49 7.39 -26.77
CA ASN A 385 -3.72 8.19 -26.75
C ASN A 385 -3.45 9.66 -26.44
N ILE A 386 -2.68 9.92 -25.39
CA ILE A 386 -2.36 11.27 -24.91
C ILE A 386 -1.47 12.03 -25.91
N VAL A 387 -0.47 11.37 -26.50
CA VAL A 387 0.33 11.95 -27.58
C VAL A 387 -0.55 12.28 -28.79
N TYR A 388 -1.51 11.41 -29.12
CA TYR A 388 -2.43 11.71 -30.21
C TYR A 388 -3.31 12.94 -29.88
N ARG A 389 -3.90 13.04 -28.69
CA ARG A 389 -4.67 14.23 -28.24
C ARG A 389 -3.86 15.52 -28.28
N LYS A 390 -2.62 15.46 -27.78
CA LYS A 390 -1.70 16.62 -27.70
C LYS A 390 -1.40 17.21 -29.08
N HIS A 391 -1.23 16.37 -30.09
CA HIS A 391 -0.96 16.81 -31.46
C HIS A 391 -2.20 16.92 -32.36
N TYR A 392 -3.38 16.48 -31.90
CA TYR A 392 -4.61 16.58 -32.67
C TYR A 392 -5.03 18.03 -32.91
N VAL A 393 -5.59 18.29 -34.09
CA VAL A 393 -6.29 19.50 -34.49
C VAL A 393 -7.50 19.09 -35.35
N GLU A 394 -8.59 19.84 -35.27
CA GLU A 394 -9.81 19.59 -36.05
C GLU A 394 -9.64 19.99 -37.54
N ASP A 395 -8.68 20.85 -37.85
CA ASP A 395 -8.45 21.38 -39.19
C ASP A 395 -7.91 20.31 -40.17
N PRO A 396 -8.61 19.98 -41.28
CA PRO A 396 -8.22 18.90 -42.19
C PRO A 396 -6.82 19.07 -42.81
N ASP A 397 -6.39 20.30 -43.11
CA ASP A 397 -5.04 20.58 -43.64
C ASP A 397 -3.93 20.38 -42.58
N GLY A 398 -4.29 20.48 -41.30
CA GLY A 398 -3.44 20.14 -40.15
C GLY A 398 -3.56 18.68 -39.68
N GLN A 399 -4.52 17.91 -40.20
CA GLN A 399 -4.73 16.53 -39.80
C GLN A 399 -3.71 15.58 -40.44
N TRP A 400 -2.96 14.90 -39.57
CA TRP A 400 -2.15 13.70 -39.82
C TRP A 400 -1.11 13.74 -40.96
N GLN A 401 0.14 14.06 -40.58
CA GLN A 401 1.38 13.66 -41.31
C GLN A 401 2.19 12.58 -40.55
N GLY A 402 1.53 11.85 -39.65
CA GLY A 402 2.12 10.81 -38.78
C GLY A 402 2.45 11.25 -37.36
N TYR A 403 2.20 12.52 -37.00
CA TYR A 403 2.54 13.16 -35.71
C TYR A 403 3.91 12.70 -35.19
N LYS A 404 4.90 12.81 -36.08
CA LYS A 404 6.27 12.41 -35.79
C LYS A 404 6.90 13.41 -34.83
N ASP A 405 7.83 12.92 -34.03
CA ASP A 405 8.73 13.80 -33.29
C ASP A 405 9.59 14.60 -34.29
N THR A 406 9.98 15.80 -33.89
CA THR A 406 11.02 16.56 -34.60
C THR A 406 12.43 16.07 -34.27
N ASP A 407 12.62 15.37 -33.14
CA ASP A 407 13.87 14.63 -32.84
C ASP A 407 13.68 13.13 -33.09
N ASP A 408 14.28 12.65 -34.20
CA ASP A 408 14.31 11.23 -34.58
C ASP A 408 14.98 10.33 -33.51
N ASN A 409 15.84 10.87 -32.63
CA ASN A 409 16.50 10.10 -31.57
C ASN A 409 15.59 9.91 -30.34
N GLN A 410 14.70 10.87 -30.08
CA GLN A 410 13.71 10.79 -29.00
C GLN A 410 12.52 9.92 -29.43
N ALA A 411 11.96 10.23 -30.62
CA ALA A 411 10.82 9.55 -31.23
C ALA A 411 9.60 9.42 -30.30
N TRP A 412 9.24 10.50 -29.59
CA TRP A 412 8.05 10.61 -28.73
C TRP A 412 6.80 11.08 -29.47
N GLY A 413 6.86 11.21 -30.80
CA GLY A 413 5.66 11.31 -31.64
C GLY A 413 4.82 10.04 -31.63
N MET A 414 3.57 10.14 -32.06
CA MET A 414 2.57 9.06 -32.00
C MET A 414 3.02 7.79 -32.73
N THR A 415 3.66 7.95 -33.89
CA THR A 415 4.26 6.81 -34.64
C THR A 415 5.38 6.12 -33.84
N GLY A 416 6.18 6.87 -33.08
CA GLY A 416 7.31 6.35 -32.32
C GLY A 416 6.87 5.58 -31.07
N TRP A 417 5.95 6.17 -30.29
CA TRP A 417 5.33 5.48 -29.16
C TRP A 417 4.51 4.26 -29.57
N SER A 418 3.73 4.34 -30.66
CA SER A 418 2.96 3.19 -31.17
C SER A 418 3.88 2.00 -31.47
N ARG A 419 5.03 2.23 -32.13
CA ARG A 419 6.03 1.20 -32.39
C ARG A 419 6.66 0.67 -31.10
N ARG A 420 7.07 1.56 -30.19
CA ARG A 420 7.73 1.19 -28.93
C ARG A 420 6.82 0.35 -28.04
N ALA A 421 5.57 0.76 -27.87
CA ALA A 421 4.58 0.07 -27.07
C ALA A 421 4.17 -1.27 -27.69
N PHE A 422 3.87 -1.30 -29.00
CA PHE A 422 3.47 -2.53 -29.69
C PHE A 422 4.60 -3.57 -29.77
N MET A 423 5.84 -3.16 -30.11
CA MET A 423 6.98 -4.08 -30.13
C MET A 423 7.34 -4.56 -28.72
N GLY A 424 7.26 -3.69 -27.70
CA GLY A 424 7.43 -4.08 -26.30
C GLY A 424 6.44 -5.15 -25.88
N GLY A 425 5.14 -4.90 -26.09
CA GLY A 425 4.07 -5.86 -25.80
C GLY A 425 4.22 -7.18 -26.57
N LEU A 426 4.65 -7.14 -27.83
CA LEU A 426 4.94 -8.36 -28.61
C LEU A 426 6.10 -9.17 -28.02
N PHE A 427 7.18 -8.51 -27.59
CA PHE A 427 8.34 -9.19 -26.98
C PHE A 427 7.98 -9.79 -25.62
N ASP A 428 7.25 -9.05 -24.77
CA ASP A 428 6.82 -9.57 -23.47
C ASP A 428 5.80 -10.71 -23.65
N TRP A 429 4.83 -10.58 -24.56
CA TRP A 429 3.88 -11.66 -24.87
C TRP A 429 4.60 -12.93 -25.36
N ALA A 430 5.61 -12.78 -26.22
CA ALA A 430 6.43 -13.90 -26.66
C ALA A 430 7.23 -14.52 -25.50
N MET A 431 7.77 -13.70 -24.59
CA MET A 431 8.50 -14.17 -23.41
C MET A 431 7.59 -14.87 -22.40
N SER A 432 6.41 -14.31 -22.08
CA SER A 432 5.41 -14.97 -21.21
C SER A 432 4.99 -16.32 -21.75
N ASN A 433 4.84 -16.46 -23.08
CA ASN A 433 4.58 -17.75 -23.71
C ASN A 433 5.81 -18.68 -23.70
N ALA A 434 7.04 -18.16 -23.69
CA ALA A 434 8.25 -18.97 -23.67
C ALA A 434 8.57 -19.54 -22.27
N ILE A 435 8.31 -18.78 -21.20
CA ILE A 435 8.52 -19.23 -19.82
C ILE A 435 7.42 -20.17 -19.31
N LEU A 436 6.19 -20.07 -19.85
CA LEU A 436 5.07 -20.92 -19.43
C LEU A 436 4.83 -22.14 -20.36
N PRO A 437 4.69 -23.36 -19.81
CA PRO A 437 4.25 -24.52 -20.57
C PRO A 437 2.81 -24.31 -21.08
N ALA A 438 2.48 -24.93 -22.22
CA ALA A 438 1.16 -24.77 -22.83
C ALA A 438 0.04 -25.46 -22.03
N GLU A 439 0.36 -26.57 -21.37
CA GLU A 439 -0.49 -27.34 -20.47
C GLU A 439 0.44 -28.04 -19.46
N ASP A 440 0.07 -28.11 -18.19
CA ASP A 440 0.78 -28.94 -17.22
C ASP A 440 0.48 -30.43 -17.49
N THR A 441 1.54 -31.22 -17.69
CA THR A 441 1.43 -32.64 -18.05
C THR A 441 1.56 -33.58 -16.85
N ASP A 442 1.90 -33.08 -15.66
CA ASP A 442 1.97 -33.93 -14.46
C ASP A 442 0.59 -34.05 -13.78
N SER A 443 -0.02 -35.22 -13.89
CA SER A 443 -1.31 -35.55 -13.25
C SER A 443 -1.30 -35.52 -11.71
N SER A 444 -0.13 -35.39 -11.07
CA SER A 444 -0.01 -35.24 -9.62
C SER A 444 -0.04 -33.78 -9.15
N HIS A 445 0.15 -32.80 -10.04
CA HIS A 445 0.00 -31.39 -9.72
C HIS A 445 -1.49 -31.02 -9.60
N THR A 446 -1.85 -30.40 -8.48
CA THR A 446 -3.22 -29.90 -8.24
C THR A 446 -3.18 -28.48 -7.68
N ASP A 447 -4.25 -27.72 -7.96
CA ASP A 447 -4.44 -26.34 -7.50
C ASP A 447 -3.22 -25.45 -7.79
N ILE A 448 -2.56 -24.92 -6.76
CA ILE A 448 -1.43 -23.98 -6.87
C ILE A 448 -0.14 -24.59 -7.47
N GLN A 449 -0.05 -25.92 -7.61
CA GLN A 449 1.08 -26.57 -8.27
C GLN A 449 0.95 -26.50 -9.80
N LYS A 450 -0.25 -26.24 -10.33
CA LYS A 450 -0.53 -26.21 -11.76
C LYS A 450 -0.16 -24.85 -12.38
N ILE A 451 1.02 -24.76 -12.96
CA ILE A 451 1.55 -23.53 -13.57
C ILE A 451 1.59 -23.70 -15.10
N ASP A 452 0.57 -23.22 -15.80
CA ASP A 452 0.50 -23.24 -17.26
C ASP A 452 -0.22 -22.00 -17.83
N ARG A 453 -0.29 -21.89 -19.16
CA ARG A 453 -0.94 -20.74 -19.83
C ARG A 453 -2.45 -20.64 -19.61
N THR A 454 -3.09 -21.63 -19.00
CA THR A 454 -4.52 -21.56 -18.63
C THR A 454 -4.74 -20.91 -17.27
N THR A 455 -3.71 -20.87 -16.41
CA THR A 455 -3.78 -20.23 -15.07
C THR A 455 -3.28 -18.78 -15.05
N VAL A 456 -2.65 -18.30 -16.13
CA VAL A 456 -2.16 -16.92 -16.29
C VAL A 456 -2.95 -16.15 -17.36
N SER A 457 -4.06 -15.53 -16.95
CA SER A 457 -4.96 -14.77 -17.83
C SER A 457 -4.34 -13.50 -18.43
N GLU A 458 -3.38 -12.90 -17.74
CA GLU A 458 -2.75 -11.61 -18.06
C GLU A 458 -2.03 -11.62 -19.42
N ILE A 459 -1.69 -12.80 -19.95
CA ILE A 459 -1.16 -12.96 -21.32
C ILE A 459 -2.16 -12.45 -22.38
N LEU A 460 -3.47 -12.62 -22.13
CA LEU A 460 -4.52 -12.11 -23.01
C LEU A 460 -4.60 -10.58 -22.94
N ASP A 461 -4.32 -9.98 -21.78
CA ASP A 461 -4.32 -8.53 -21.61
C ASP A 461 -3.18 -7.86 -22.38
N ILE A 462 -1.97 -8.44 -22.36
CA ILE A 462 -0.85 -7.95 -23.20
C ILE A 462 -1.27 -7.91 -24.69
N ALA A 463 -1.92 -8.98 -25.17
CA ALA A 463 -2.41 -9.06 -26.54
C ALA A 463 -3.58 -8.09 -26.81
N SER A 464 -4.47 -7.87 -25.84
CA SER A 464 -5.58 -6.93 -25.91
C SER A 464 -5.09 -5.49 -26.01
N GLN A 465 -4.19 -5.06 -25.11
CA GLN A 465 -3.58 -3.73 -25.14
C GLN A 465 -2.80 -3.49 -26.45
N SER A 466 -2.09 -4.52 -26.95
CA SER A 466 -1.40 -4.44 -28.26
C SER A 466 -2.37 -4.21 -29.43
N ARG A 467 -3.55 -4.86 -29.41
CA ARG A 467 -4.63 -4.59 -30.39
C ARG A 467 -5.24 -3.19 -30.21
N MET A 468 -5.34 -2.68 -28.99
CA MET A 468 -5.81 -1.32 -28.75
C MET A 468 -4.82 -0.28 -29.29
N ILE A 469 -3.51 -0.45 -29.08
CA ILE A 469 -2.46 0.39 -29.68
C ILE A 469 -2.56 0.36 -31.22
N GLN A 470 -2.70 -0.82 -31.82
CA GLN A 470 -2.92 -0.94 -33.27
C GLN A 470 -4.20 -0.21 -33.71
N LYS A 471 -5.32 -0.37 -33.00
CA LYS A 471 -6.58 0.32 -33.29
C LYS A 471 -6.46 1.84 -33.18
N GLN A 472 -5.73 2.37 -32.19
CA GLN A 472 -5.47 3.81 -32.10
C GLN A 472 -4.62 4.31 -33.27
N PHE A 473 -3.62 3.53 -33.68
CA PHE A 473 -2.82 3.81 -34.88
C PHE A 473 -3.68 3.80 -36.15
N GLU A 474 -4.57 2.81 -36.29
CA GLU A 474 -5.56 2.70 -37.39
C GLU A 474 -6.69 3.73 -37.30
N ASN A 475 -7.00 4.31 -36.14
CA ASN A 475 -7.95 5.42 -36.04
C ASN A 475 -7.36 6.69 -36.66
N ALA A 476 -6.14 7.08 -36.27
CA ALA A 476 -5.42 8.18 -36.91
C ALA A 476 -5.20 7.88 -38.42
N ASN A 477 -4.67 6.70 -38.70
CA ASN A 477 -4.94 5.78 -39.82
C ASN A 477 -6.07 6.13 -40.82
N ASN A 478 -7.26 6.48 -40.31
CA ASN A 478 -8.49 6.64 -41.07
C ASN A 478 -9.14 8.03 -40.88
N GLY A 479 -8.42 9.00 -40.31
CA GLY A 479 -8.97 10.33 -40.01
C GLY A 479 -9.96 10.36 -38.84
N LEU A 480 -10.01 9.30 -38.01
CA LEU A 480 -10.82 9.28 -36.79
C LEU A 480 -10.04 9.94 -35.65
N ASN A 481 -10.67 10.89 -34.96
CA ASN A 481 -10.07 11.64 -33.86
C ASN A 481 -9.69 10.74 -32.65
N PRO A 482 -8.94 11.27 -31.66
CA PRO A 482 -8.50 10.49 -30.49
C PRO A 482 -9.62 9.90 -29.61
N LEU A 483 -10.85 10.41 -29.74
CA LEU A 483 -12.04 9.86 -29.07
C LEU A 483 -12.64 8.66 -29.83
N GLY A 484 -12.21 8.42 -31.08
CA GLY A 484 -12.69 7.37 -31.97
C GLY A 484 -13.85 7.79 -32.87
N LEU A 485 -14.13 9.10 -32.96
CA LEU A 485 -15.18 9.68 -33.79
C LEU A 485 -14.63 10.18 -35.13
N SER A 486 -15.45 10.20 -36.17
CA SER A 486 -15.09 10.82 -37.45
C SER A 486 -15.11 12.34 -37.33
N SER A 487 -14.22 13.06 -38.02
CA SER A 487 -14.35 14.51 -38.21
C SER A 487 -15.69 14.88 -38.87
N ASP A 488 -16.19 14.02 -39.75
CA ASP A 488 -17.49 14.13 -40.43
C ASP A 488 -18.69 13.66 -39.57
N VAL A 489 -18.51 13.40 -38.27
CA VAL A 489 -19.62 12.93 -37.42
C VAL A 489 -20.62 14.06 -37.16
N VAL A 490 -21.90 13.78 -37.42
CA VAL A 490 -23.01 14.63 -36.98
C VAL A 490 -24.14 13.69 -36.48
N PRO A 491 -24.58 13.80 -35.22
CA PRO A 491 -25.49 12.81 -34.61
C PRO A 491 -26.96 13.07 -34.97
N PHE A 492 -27.61 12.20 -35.75
CA PHE A 492 -29.04 12.31 -36.08
C PHE A 492 -29.92 11.35 -35.26
N ASP A 493 -29.56 11.15 -33.99
CA ASP A 493 -30.34 10.39 -32.99
C ASP A 493 -31.22 11.32 -32.14
N ILE A 494 -31.94 12.21 -32.82
CA ILE A 494 -32.87 13.19 -32.22
C ILE A 494 -34.31 12.69 -32.23
N ASN A 495 -35.14 13.22 -31.34
CA ASN A 495 -36.60 13.03 -31.33
C ASN A 495 -37.27 14.06 -32.27
N PRO A 496 -37.85 13.64 -33.41
CA PRO A 496 -38.50 14.55 -34.36
C PRO A 496 -39.65 15.35 -33.76
N ALA A 497 -40.35 14.81 -32.75
CA ALA A 497 -41.48 15.47 -32.12
C ALA A 497 -41.09 16.67 -31.25
N ARG A 498 -39.82 16.76 -30.81
CA ARG A 498 -39.31 17.91 -30.02
C ARG A 498 -38.84 19.07 -30.89
N LEU A 499 -38.67 18.89 -32.19
CA LEU A 499 -38.39 19.98 -33.14
C LEU A 499 -39.62 20.88 -33.45
N MET A 500 -40.70 20.72 -32.68
CA MET A 500 -41.98 21.40 -32.88
C MET A 500 -42.10 22.56 -31.88
N PRO A 501 -42.07 23.85 -32.31
CA PRO A 501 -42.13 25.00 -31.39
C PRO A 501 -43.40 25.05 -30.53
N ASP A 502 -44.47 24.39 -30.98
CA ASP A 502 -45.78 24.30 -30.34
C ASP A 502 -45.87 23.23 -29.22
N VAL A 503 -44.78 22.51 -28.94
CA VAL A 503 -44.71 21.48 -27.88
C VAL A 503 -44.02 22.05 -26.63
N GLU A 504 -44.58 21.79 -25.44
CA GLU A 504 -44.10 22.32 -24.14
C GLU A 504 -42.64 21.97 -23.81
N ASN A 505 -42.10 20.89 -24.37
CA ASN A 505 -40.71 20.46 -24.25
C ASN A 505 -40.00 20.44 -25.62
N SER A 506 -40.13 21.55 -26.35
CA SER A 506 -39.45 21.75 -27.64
C SER A 506 -37.94 21.97 -27.44
N ALA A 507 -37.14 21.35 -28.30
CA ALA A 507 -35.69 21.38 -28.25
C ALA A 507 -35.11 21.20 -29.66
N THR A 508 -34.14 22.03 -30.03
CA THR A 508 -33.45 21.98 -31.33
C THR A 508 -32.55 20.75 -31.47
N HIS A 509 -31.81 20.62 -32.58
CA HIS A 509 -30.86 19.52 -32.78
C HIS A 509 -29.73 19.58 -31.74
N PHE A 510 -29.13 20.75 -31.54
CA PHE A 510 -28.11 20.99 -30.52
C PHE A 510 -28.64 20.71 -29.11
N GLU A 511 -29.78 21.28 -28.72
CA GLU A 511 -30.32 21.17 -27.36
C GLU A 511 -30.56 19.71 -26.94
N GLN A 512 -31.05 18.87 -27.87
CA GLN A 512 -31.23 17.44 -27.59
C GLN A 512 -29.92 16.65 -27.45
N MET A 513 -28.81 17.12 -28.06
CA MET A 513 -27.48 16.51 -27.87
C MET A 513 -26.77 17.07 -26.64
N TYR A 514 -27.02 18.34 -26.30
CA TYR A 514 -26.57 18.99 -25.08
C TYR A 514 -27.11 18.26 -23.84
N GLU A 515 -28.42 17.92 -23.81
CA GLU A 515 -29.02 17.11 -22.74
C GLU A 515 -28.30 15.76 -22.55
N LYS A 516 -28.08 15.01 -23.64
CA LYS A 516 -27.34 13.73 -23.58
C LYS A 516 -25.88 13.89 -23.13
N ALA A 517 -25.27 15.04 -23.42
CA ALA A 517 -23.93 15.37 -22.93
C ALA A 517 -23.92 15.68 -21.44
N MET A 518 -24.93 16.40 -20.92
CA MET A 518 -25.13 16.63 -19.50
C MET A 518 -25.34 15.31 -18.74
N ASP A 519 -26.18 14.40 -19.25
CA ASP A 519 -26.38 13.06 -18.65
C ASP A 519 -25.04 12.30 -18.54
N ALA A 520 -24.21 12.34 -19.58
CA ALA A 520 -22.89 11.68 -19.58
C ALA A 520 -21.90 12.35 -18.62
N MET A 521 -21.92 13.69 -18.52
CA MET A 521 -21.12 14.47 -17.58
C MET A 521 -21.51 14.22 -16.12
N GLU A 522 -22.81 14.08 -15.82
CA GLU A 522 -23.28 13.74 -14.47
C GLU A 522 -22.83 12.35 -14.03
N ASN A 523 -22.94 11.36 -14.93
CA ASN A 523 -22.40 10.02 -14.68
C ASN A 523 -20.89 10.02 -14.43
N ALA A 524 -20.12 10.82 -15.18
CA ALA A 524 -18.68 10.98 -14.95
C ALA A 524 -18.37 11.67 -13.61
N ARG A 525 -19.17 12.68 -13.21
CA ARG A 525 -19.06 13.37 -11.92
C ARG A 525 -19.32 12.43 -10.74
N ALA A 526 -20.35 11.57 -10.82
CA ALA A 526 -20.63 10.59 -9.77
C ALA A 526 -19.48 9.60 -9.53
N VAL A 527 -18.72 9.24 -10.57
CA VAL A 527 -17.51 8.39 -10.43
C VAL A 527 -16.32 9.19 -9.92
N PHE A 528 -16.20 10.48 -10.29
CA PHE A 528 -15.18 11.41 -9.78
C PHE A 528 -15.32 11.65 -8.28
N ASP A 529 -16.54 11.88 -7.79
CA ASP A 529 -16.82 12.12 -6.37
C ASP A 529 -16.48 10.86 -5.54
N TYR A 530 -16.86 9.66 -6.02
CA TYR A 530 -16.48 8.38 -5.40
C TYR A 530 -14.95 8.15 -5.35
N ALA A 531 -14.20 8.58 -6.37
CA ALA A 531 -12.73 8.51 -6.36
C ALA A 531 -12.12 9.50 -5.35
N ASN A 532 -12.70 10.70 -5.20
CA ASN A 532 -12.29 11.66 -4.17
C ASN A 532 -12.54 11.12 -2.75
N ASP A 533 -13.70 10.50 -2.50
CA ASP A 533 -14.02 9.90 -1.19
C ASP A 533 -12.95 8.85 -0.80
N LEU A 534 -12.52 8.00 -1.74
CA LEU A 534 -11.44 7.03 -1.50
C LEU A 534 -10.09 7.71 -1.22
N LYS A 535 -9.76 8.80 -1.93
CA LYS A 535 -8.55 9.59 -1.70
C LYS A 535 -8.57 10.32 -0.34
N GLU A 536 -9.74 10.79 0.11
CA GLU A 536 -9.92 11.37 1.44
C GLU A 536 -9.75 10.31 2.55
N ASN A 537 -10.25 9.08 2.35
CA ASN A 537 -10.01 7.97 3.27
C ASN A 537 -8.52 7.62 3.41
N ILE A 538 -7.74 7.64 2.31
CA ILE A 538 -6.27 7.47 2.36
C ILE A 538 -5.64 8.59 3.19
N ARG A 539 -6.05 9.85 2.98
CA ARG A 539 -5.56 10.99 3.77
C ARG A 539 -5.90 10.84 5.25
N ALA A 540 -7.09 10.39 5.61
CA ALA A 540 -7.48 10.16 7.00
C ALA A 540 -6.55 9.14 7.70
N VAL A 541 -6.16 8.06 7.00
CA VAL A 541 -5.16 7.11 7.50
C VAL A 541 -3.79 7.76 7.69
N LEU A 542 -3.31 8.54 6.70
CA LEU A 542 -2.02 9.23 6.77
C LEU A 542 -1.97 10.33 7.85
N VAL A 543 -3.08 11.03 8.09
CA VAL A 543 -3.19 12.01 9.19
C VAL A 543 -3.12 11.30 10.54
N SER A 544 -3.86 10.19 10.71
CA SER A 544 -3.83 9.39 11.93
C SER A 544 -2.49 8.69 12.19
N GLU A 545 -1.75 8.36 11.13
CA GLU A 545 -0.36 7.88 11.23
C GLU A 545 0.57 8.96 11.78
N GLN A 546 0.50 10.20 11.26
CA GLN A 546 1.40 11.26 11.71
C GLN A 546 1.16 11.63 13.18
N GLU A 547 -0.10 11.77 13.60
CA GLU A 547 -0.45 11.97 15.02
C GLU A 547 0.11 10.84 15.88
N PHE A 548 -0.02 9.59 15.41
CA PHE A 548 0.53 8.43 16.08
C PHE A 548 2.07 8.41 16.12
N ALA A 549 2.76 8.87 15.07
CA ALA A 549 4.21 8.94 15.02
C ALA A 549 4.77 9.98 16.01
N LEU A 550 4.06 11.11 16.20
CA LEU A 550 4.37 12.12 17.21
C LEU A 550 4.13 11.58 18.63
N ASP A 551 2.97 10.96 18.87
CA ASP A 551 2.66 10.28 20.14
C ASP A 551 3.72 9.24 20.51
N VAL A 552 4.22 8.48 19.52
CA VAL A 552 5.26 7.48 19.72
C VAL A 552 6.59 8.12 20.14
N GLU A 553 7.03 9.18 19.47
CA GLU A 553 8.28 9.85 19.85
C GLU A 553 8.19 10.49 21.24
N ASP A 554 7.09 11.17 21.55
CA ASP A 554 6.91 11.80 22.86
C ASP A 554 6.81 10.76 23.98
N LYS A 555 6.19 9.60 23.74
CA LYS A 555 6.20 8.47 24.69
C LYS A 555 7.58 7.87 24.87
N ASP A 556 8.35 7.67 23.81
CA ASP A 556 9.71 7.13 23.91
C ASP A 556 10.66 8.09 24.66
N ARG A 557 10.47 9.40 24.43
CA ARG A 557 11.15 10.48 25.16
C ARG A 557 10.74 10.53 26.62
N GLU A 558 9.46 10.34 26.94
CA GLU A 558 8.94 10.22 28.31
C GLU A 558 9.55 9.01 29.03
N TYR A 559 9.56 7.83 28.40
CA TYR A 559 10.18 6.62 28.95
C TYR A 559 11.67 6.84 29.24
N ARG A 560 12.43 7.41 28.31
CA ARG A 560 13.86 7.73 28.53
C ARG A 560 14.05 8.69 29.71
N ASN A 561 13.24 9.75 29.80
CA ASN A 561 13.33 10.70 30.90
C ASN A 561 13.01 10.06 32.25
N GLN A 562 11.94 9.26 32.35
CA GLN A 562 11.58 8.53 33.57
C GLN A 562 12.64 7.48 33.97
N LEU A 563 13.29 6.83 32.99
CA LEU A 563 14.44 5.95 33.27
C LEU A 563 15.65 6.74 33.79
N ILE A 564 15.90 7.97 33.30
CA ILE A 564 16.95 8.85 33.84
C ILE A 564 16.59 9.32 35.26
N GLU A 565 15.33 9.62 35.55
CA GLU A 565 14.88 9.94 36.91
C GLU A 565 15.10 8.77 37.88
N ILE A 566 14.91 7.52 37.43
CA ILE A 566 15.10 6.33 38.26
C ILE A 566 16.59 5.97 38.42
N PHE A 567 17.32 5.80 37.31
CA PHE A 567 18.68 5.25 37.28
C PHE A 567 19.80 6.29 37.26
N GLY A 568 19.49 7.57 37.04
CA GLY A 568 20.48 8.64 36.87
C GLY A 568 21.21 8.58 35.53
N THR A 569 22.01 9.61 35.21
CA THR A 569 22.91 9.61 34.05
C THR A 569 24.24 8.93 34.38
N PRO A 570 24.94 8.29 33.43
CA PRO A 570 26.30 7.79 33.63
C PRO A 570 27.32 8.85 34.02
N TYR A 571 28.46 8.35 34.49
CA TYR A 571 29.67 9.12 34.78
C TYR A 571 30.35 9.61 33.50
N GLN A 572 30.80 10.87 33.49
CA GLN A 572 31.49 11.45 32.33
C GLN A 572 32.75 10.66 31.93
N GLY A 573 33.54 10.16 32.88
CA GLY A 573 34.73 9.33 32.60
C GLY A 573 34.43 7.92 32.05
N THR A 574 33.16 7.50 32.04
CA THR A 574 32.69 6.21 31.50
C THR A 574 32.12 6.30 30.08
N ILE A 575 32.12 7.50 29.48
CA ILE A 575 31.62 7.79 28.13
C ILE A 575 32.83 8.06 27.21
N GLY A 576 33.01 7.26 26.16
CA GLY A 576 34.10 7.46 25.18
C GLY A 576 34.51 6.20 24.41
N ALA A 577 35.46 6.35 23.48
CA ALA A 577 35.99 5.22 22.72
C ALA A 577 36.73 4.24 23.65
N GLY A 578 36.38 2.96 23.59
CA GLY A 578 36.91 1.93 24.50
C GLY A 578 36.41 2.02 25.95
N LYS A 579 35.34 2.78 26.22
CA LYS A 579 34.63 2.82 27.51
C LYS A 579 33.28 2.09 27.40
N VAL A 580 32.59 1.92 28.53
CA VAL A 580 31.30 1.19 28.59
C VAL A 580 30.19 1.91 27.84
N TYR A 581 30.16 3.25 27.86
CA TYR A 581 29.22 4.02 27.05
C TYR A 581 29.93 4.65 25.85
N PRO A 582 29.35 4.61 24.64
CA PRO A 582 29.97 5.17 23.44
C PRO A 582 30.02 6.71 23.50
N PRO A 583 30.90 7.36 22.72
CA PRO A 583 30.91 8.82 22.57
C PRO A 583 29.50 9.36 22.24
N GLY A 584 29.08 10.41 22.94
CA GLY A 584 27.77 11.05 22.70
C GLY A 584 26.59 10.47 23.49
N TYR A 585 26.80 9.47 24.35
CA TYR A 585 25.74 8.93 25.21
C TYR A 585 25.17 9.96 26.22
N LYS A 586 23.84 9.96 26.37
CA LYS A 586 23.00 10.90 27.13
C LYS A 586 21.84 10.21 27.87
N GLY A 587 21.74 8.89 27.77
CA GLY A 587 20.69 8.09 28.40
C GLY A 587 20.87 7.89 29.91
N PRO A 588 20.03 7.03 30.51
CA PRO A 588 20.19 6.59 31.89
C PRO A 588 21.37 5.61 32.03
N ASP A 589 21.80 5.36 33.26
CA ASP A 589 22.87 4.44 33.58
C ASP A 589 22.34 3.01 33.82
N TYR A 590 22.56 2.09 32.87
CA TYR A 590 22.13 0.70 33.00
C TYR A 590 23.16 -0.20 33.71
N TYR A 591 24.46 0.16 33.74
CA TYR A 591 25.54 -0.71 34.25
C TYR A 591 26.14 -0.29 35.59
N TYR A 592 26.27 1.03 35.79
CA TYR A 592 26.93 1.60 36.96
C TYR A 592 25.94 2.25 37.92
N TYR A 593 24.62 2.05 37.77
CA TYR A 593 23.63 2.70 38.64
C TYR A 593 23.83 2.42 40.13
N ALA A 594 24.46 1.30 40.48
CA ALA A 594 24.82 0.92 41.85
C ALA A 594 26.00 1.72 42.45
N TYR A 595 26.64 2.60 41.66
CA TYR A 595 27.72 3.48 42.09
C TYR A 595 27.20 4.85 42.54
N ILE A 596 27.74 5.34 43.66
CA ILE A 596 27.33 6.60 44.31
C ILE A 596 28.50 7.57 44.56
N ASP A 597 28.17 8.87 44.61
CA ASP A 597 29.12 9.98 44.79
C ASP A 597 29.16 10.40 46.27
N VAL A 598 30.17 9.93 47.01
CA VAL A 598 30.34 10.23 48.44
C VAL A 598 31.34 11.37 48.63
N ASN A 599 30.83 12.60 48.75
CA ASN A 599 31.66 13.81 48.85
C ASN A 599 32.06 14.24 50.28
N GLU A 600 31.47 13.69 51.35
CA GLU A 600 31.77 14.12 52.74
C GLU A 600 31.69 12.98 53.79
N VAL A 601 32.76 12.20 53.96
CA VAL A 601 33.21 11.63 55.26
C VAL A 601 34.75 11.55 55.23
N SER A 602 35.43 11.73 56.38
CA SER A 602 36.87 12.03 56.45
C SER A 602 37.83 10.84 56.24
N GLU A 603 39.12 11.17 56.07
CA GLU A 603 40.27 10.29 55.76
C GLU A 603 40.47 9.05 56.66
N ASN A 604 39.77 8.96 57.80
CA ASN A 604 39.94 7.86 58.76
C ASN A 604 38.94 6.69 58.59
N THR A 605 38.05 6.74 57.59
CA THR A 605 36.94 5.76 57.46
C THR A 605 36.88 4.96 56.15
N LEU A 606 37.79 5.20 55.19
CA LEU A 606 37.78 4.52 53.89
C LEU A 606 39.20 4.13 53.44
N PRO A 607 39.50 2.83 53.20
CA PRO A 607 40.64 2.41 52.41
C PRO A 607 40.46 2.76 50.93
N GLU A 608 41.56 2.90 50.18
CA GLU A 608 41.52 2.96 48.71
C GLU A 608 40.92 1.66 48.11
N PRO A 609 40.36 1.69 46.88
CA PRO A 609 39.83 0.50 46.21
C PRO A 609 40.88 -0.62 46.15
N SER A 610 40.57 -1.77 46.75
CA SER A 610 41.58 -2.81 46.96
C SER A 610 41.73 -3.77 45.79
N GLU A 611 40.66 -4.02 45.02
CA GLU A 611 40.66 -4.96 43.90
C GLU A 611 39.69 -4.51 42.77
N ASP A 612 40.10 -4.74 41.52
CA ASP A 612 39.27 -4.62 40.33
C ASP A 612 38.62 -5.97 39.99
N VAL A 613 37.30 -5.99 39.74
CA VAL A 613 36.58 -7.20 39.33
C VAL A 613 36.12 -7.06 37.89
N ASP A 614 36.65 -7.93 37.02
CA ASP A 614 36.30 -7.96 35.61
C ASP A 614 35.06 -8.83 35.35
N ALA A 615 33.93 -8.19 35.06
CA ALA A 615 32.71 -8.86 34.61
C ALA A 615 32.65 -8.95 33.09
N PHE A 616 32.32 -10.13 32.57
CA PHE A 616 32.22 -10.39 31.13
C PHE A 616 30.76 -10.57 30.71
N PHE A 617 30.15 -9.50 30.21
CA PHE A 617 28.78 -9.54 29.70
C PHE A 617 28.76 -10.13 28.29
N SER A 618 28.19 -11.32 28.15
CA SER A 618 27.92 -11.96 26.86
C SER A 618 26.45 -11.77 26.50
N PRO A 619 26.08 -11.57 25.23
CA PRO A 619 24.69 -11.73 24.79
C PRO A 619 24.25 -13.16 25.11
N MET A 620 23.10 -13.32 25.77
CA MET A 620 22.57 -14.64 26.13
C MET A 620 21.57 -15.12 25.08
N ASP A 621 21.76 -16.36 24.63
CA ASP A 621 21.04 -16.96 23.50
C ASP A 621 19.59 -17.37 23.87
N GLU A 622 18.72 -17.52 22.87
CA GLU A 622 17.28 -17.75 23.04
C GLU A 622 16.94 -19.19 23.49
N SER A 623 17.35 -19.60 24.69
CA SER A 623 16.69 -20.73 25.39
C SER A 623 16.93 -20.76 26.90
N MET A 624 15.98 -20.21 27.67
CA MET A 624 15.27 -20.91 28.75
C MET A 624 14.22 -20.02 29.41
N ASN A 625 13.14 -20.63 29.91
CA ASN A 625 11.95 -19.94 30.39
C ASN A 625 12.18 -19.06 31.62
N GLY A 626 11.79 -17.79 31.53
CA GLY A 626 11.36 -16.98 32.67
C GLY A 626 12.46 -16.23 33.43
N MET A 627 12.52 -14.92 33.17
CA MET A 627 13.27 -13.89 33.92
C MET A 627 14.77 -13.78 33.59
N THR A 628 15.18 -12.54 33.28
CA THR A 628 16.53 -12.08 32.85
C THR A 628 16.71 -11.90 31.34
N ALA A 629 16.00 -10.93 30.77
CA ALA A 629 16.47 -10.20 29.60
C ALA A 629 16.97 -8.83 30.08
N MET A 630 18.29 -8.67 30.19
CA MET A 630 18.96 -7.36 30.25
C MET A 630 20.32 -7.48 29.56
N TYR A 631 20.78 -6.38 28.99
CA TYR A 631 22.15 -6.16 28.49
C TYR A 631 22.51 -6.78 27.11
N GLN A 632 21.77 -6.39 26.06
CA GLN A 632 22.47 -5.87 24.87
C GLN A 632 22.66 -4.35 25.07
N GLN A 633 23.75 -3.79 24.56
CA GLN A 633 24.57 -3.02 25.48
C GLN A 633 24.13 -1.58 25.78
N PHE A 634 23.36 -0.90 24.94
CA PHE A 634 22.73 0.39 25.25
C PHE A 634 21.68 0.71 24.18
N PHE A 635 20.74 1.62 24.46
CA PHE A 635 19.75 2.04 23.47
C PHE A 635 20.35 3.07 22.50
N GLY A 636 20.09 2.94 21.19
CA GLY A 636 20.55 3.90 20.17
C GLY A 636 20.08 5.34 20.44
N ALA A 637 18.83 5.49 20.89
CA ALA A 637 18.19 6.77 21.28
C ALA A 637 18.98 7.60 22.30
N ASP A 638 19.83 6.94 23.06
CA ASP A 638 20.62 7.58 24.10
C ASP A 638 21.90 8.21 23.53
N ILE A 639 22.25 7.98 22.27
CA ILE A 639 23.46 8.51 21.62
C ILE A 639 23.12 9.72 20.75
N SER A 640 23.79 10.86 20.95
CA SER A 640 23.63 11.98 20.02
C SER A 640 24.48 11.81 18.77
N ALA A 641 23.82 11.64 17.63
CA ALA A 641 24.31 11.71 16.24
C ALA A 641 25.82 11.97 16.10
N SER A 642 26.59 10.88 16.09
CA SER A 642 27.98 10.86 15.67
C SER A 642 28.25 9.53 14.96
N ASP A 643 29.22 9.50 14.05
CA ASP A 643 29.57 8.33 13.22
C ASP A 643 30.18 7.19 14.06
N TYR A 644 29.36 6.57 14.93
CA TYR A 644 29.77 5.43 15.72
C TYR A 644 29.79 4.18 14.83
N ARG A 645 30.96 3.91 14.25
CA ARG A 645 31.23 2.59 13.71
C ARG A 645 31.30 1.59 14.87
N PHE A 646 30.43 0.59 14.83
CA PHE A 646 30.57 -0.63 15.60
C PHE A 646 31.91 -1.29 15.26
N ASP A 647 32.95 -1.05 16.06
CA ASP A 647 34.03 -2.01 16.18
C ASP A 647 33.41 -3.28 16.79
N SER A 648 33.63 -4.43 16.17
CA SER A 648 33.07 -5.69 16.64
C SER A 648 33.69 -6.08 17.98
N PHE A 649 33.05 -5.70 19.09
CA PHE A 649 33.36 -6.27 20.39
C PHE A 649 33.12 -7.78 20.32
N ALA A 650 34.19 -8.56 20.38
CA ALA A 650 34.16 -10.01 20.21
C ALA A 650 33.41 -10.69 21.39
N ASN A 651 32.08 -10.75 21.27
CA ASN A 651 31.10 -11.43 22.12
C ASN A 651 31.11 -11.18 23.64
N LYS A 652 32.02 -10.35 24.18
CA LYS A 652 32.09 -10.02 25.61
C LYS A 652 32.52 -8.56 25.81
N ILE A 653 31.65 -7.70 26.36
CA ILE A 653 32.17 -6.48 27.01
C ILE A 653 32.74 -6.90 28.35
N LYS A 654 34.02 -6.58 28.52
CA LYS A 654 34.73 -6.60 29.78
C LYS A 654 34.43 -5.30 30.52
N ILE A 655 33.51 -5.33 31.49
CA ILE A 655 33.28 -4.23 32.42
C ILE A 655 34.18 -4.46 33.63
N THR A 656 35.18 -3.63 33.81
CA THR A 656 35.97 -3.59 35.04
C THR A 656 35.17 -2.80 36.08
N TYR A 657 34.71 -3.50 37.11
CA TYR A 657 34.05 -2.93 38.26
C TYR A 657 35.08 -2.70 39.38
N PRO A 658 35.47 -1.45 39.65
CA PRO A 658 36.32 -1.14 40.80
C PRO A 658 35.50 -1.40 42.07
N MET A 659 35.99 -2.29 42.93
CA MET A 659 35.28 -2.73 44.12
C MET A 659 35.84 -2.05 45.37
N SER A 660 35.11 -1.06 45.89
CA SER A 660 35.32 -0.55 47.25
C SER A 660 34.78 -1.56 48.28
N ALA A 661 35.55 -1.85 49.34
CA ALA A 661 35.25 -2.92 50.28
C ALA A 661 34.18 -2.58 51.36
N ASN A 662 33.01 -2.06 50.97
CA ASN A 662 31.85 -1.87 51.85
C ASN A 662 30.54 -2.28 51.16
N ASP A 663 29.59 -2.79 51.95
CA ASP A 663 28.76 -3.93 51.52
C ASP A 663 27.45 -3.64 50.75
N TYR A 664 27.06 -2.37 50.54
CA TYR A 664 25.73 -2.03 50.03
C TYR A 664 25.69 -1.06 48.83
N SER A 665 26.81 -0.44 48.45
CA SER A 665 26.94 0.38 47.23
C SER A 665 28.41 0.49 46.84
N PHE A 666 28.71 0.59 45.56
CA PHE A 666 30.09 0.81 45.12
C PHE A 666 30.43 2.32 45.11
N GLN A 667 31.64 2.68 45.51
CA GLN A 667 32.12 4.07 45.37
C GLN A 667 32.70 4.26 43.96
N ALA A 668 32.28 5.33 43.27
CA ALA A 668 32.86 5.68 41.98
C ALA A 668 34.32 6.13 42.14
N PRO A 669 35.27 5.62 41.32
CA PRO A 669 36.62 6.17 41.24
C PRO A 669 36.61 7.67 40.95
N SER A 670 37.56 8.40 41.52
CA SER A 670 37.72 9.84 41.30
C SER A 670 37.93 10.20 39.81
N GLU A 671 38.51 9.28 39.03
CA GLU A 671 38.70 9.40 37.58
C GLU A 671 37.40 9.29 36.75
N TRP A 672 36.29 8.81 37.31
CA TRP A 672 34.99 8.78 36.63
C TRP A 672 34.28 10.15 36.68
N GLY A 673 34.67 11.02 37.62
CA GLY A 673 34.04 12.32 37.86
C GLY A 673 32.70 12.19 38.60
N ILE A 674 31.88 13.24 38.51
CA ILE A 674 30.55 13.32 39.16
C ILE A 674 29.46 13.07 38.10
N ARG A 675 28.34 12.45 38.47
CA ARG A 675 27.18 12.30 37.58
C ARG A 675 26.58 13.66 37.20
N LYS A 676 26.08 13.80 35.97
CA LYS A 676 25.35 15.01 35.56
C LYS A 676 24.00 15.16 36.27
N SER A 677 23.32 14.03 36.49
CA SER A 677 22.10 13.94 37.29
C SER A 677 22.04 12.60 38.02
N PRO A 678 22.07 12.57 39.36
CA PRO A 678 21.75 11.37 40.14
C PRO A 678 20.23 11.07 40.05
N GLY A 679 19.86 9.79 40.00
CA GLY A 679 18.48 9.32 40.03
C GLY A 679 18.02 8.83 41.40
N GLU A 680 16.73 8.46 41.48
CA GLU A 680 16.08 7.92 42.68
C GLU A 680 16.87 6.74 43.29
N ILE A 681 17.48 5.88 42.46
CA ILE A 681 18.19 4.69 42.93
C ILE A 681 19.50 5.04 43.65
N GLN A 682 20.24 6.07 43.20
CA GLN A 682 21.43 6.54 43.93
C GLN A 682 21.05 7.22 45.25
N VAL A 683 19.92 7.95 45.28
CA VAL A 683 19.41 8.54 46.54
C VAL A 683 19.04 7.43 47.54
N ALA A 684 18.35 6.39 47.10
CA ALA A 684 18.01 5.25 47.95
C ALA A 684 19.25 4.47 48.43
N LEU A 685 20.28 4.32 47.59
CA LEU A 685 21.57 3.72 47.98
C LEU A 685 22.32 4.58 49.00
N ILE A 686 22.38 5.89 48.82
CA ILE A 686 23.01 6.82 49.79
C ILE A 686 22.28 6.77 51.14
N GLU A 687 20.94 6.72 51.14
CA GLU A 687 20.16 6.51 52.37
C GLU A 687 20.47 5.16 53.02
N LEU A 688 20.61 4.08 52.23
CA LEU A 688 20.87 2.73 52.75
C LEU A 688 22.24 2.63 53.42
N VAL A 689 23.27 3.22 52.80
CA VAL A 689 24.63 3.31 53.36
C VAL A 689 24.65 4.13 54.65
N LYS A 690 23.88 5.22 54.72
CA LYS A 690 23.73 6.00 55.96
C LYS A 690 23.04 5.19 57.06
N ALA A 691 21.94 4.50 56.75
CA ALA A 691 21.24 3.66 57.72
C ALA A 691 22.10 2.48 58.20
N GLU A 692 22.93 1.90 57.33
CA GLU A 692 23.92 0.88 57.70
C GLU A 692 25.01 1.45 58.63
N ALA A 693 25.57 2.63 58.30
CA ALA A 693 26.58 3.27 59.12
C ALA A 693 26.03 3.62 60.53
N GLU A 694 24.79 4.12 60.62
CA GLU A 694 24.11 4.35 61.90
C GLU A 694 23.87 3.04 62.69
N LEU A 695 23.53 1.95 62.01
CA LEU A 695 23.38 0.63 62.65
C LEU A 695 24.74 0.10 63.15
N LYS A 696 25.82 0.23 62.36
CA LYS A 696 27.19 -0.13 62.75
C LYS A 696 27.64 0.68 63.98
N LEU A 697 27.36 1.98 64.02
CA LEU A 697 27.63 2.82 65.19
C LEU A 697 26.81 2.38 66.42
N ALA A 698 25.50 2.14 66.27
CA ALA A 698 24.67 1.66 67.39
C ALA A 698 25.09 0.27 67.92
N LEU A 699 25.60 -0.61 67.04
CA LEU A 699 26.20 -1.89 67.43
C LEU A 699 27.56 -1.72 68.11
N PHE A 700 28.37 -0.75 67.67
CA PHE A 700 29.64 -0.40 68.31
C PHE A 700 29.42 0.17 69.72
N ASP A 701 28.55 1.17 69.87
CA ASP A 701 28.18 1.78 71.16
C ASP A 701 27.64 0.72 72.16
N TYR A 702 26.90 -0.27 71.65
CA TYR A 702 26.41 -1.40 72.44
C TYR A 702 27.53 -2.39 72.80
N SER A 703 28.48 -2.66 71.90
CA SER A 703 29.67 -3.46 72.22
C SER A 703 30.50 -2.78 73.30
N GLU A 704 30.77 -1.48 73.15
CA GLU A 704 31.50 -0.67 74.15
C GLU A 704 30.76 -0.71 75.50
N LEU A 705 29.43 -0.58 75.52
CA LEU A 705 28.64 -0.71 76.76
C LEU A 705 28.76 -2.12 77.40
N ILE A 706 28.84 -3.19 76.61
CA ILE A 706 29.02 -4.56 77.13
C ILE A 706 30.46 -4.78 77.62
N ASP A 707 31.45 -4.24 76.93
CA ASP A 707 32.86 -4.29 77.33
C ASP A 707 33.09 -3.48 78.61
N ASP A 708 32.48 -2.29 78.76
CA ASP A 708 32.51 -1.45 79.97
C ASP A 708 31.86 -2.16 81.18
N VAL A 709 30.75 -2.89 80.95
CA VAL A 709 30.13 -3.78 81.95
C VAL A 709 31.08 -4.94 82.33
N GLN A 710 31.78 -5.52 81.35
CA GLN A 710 32.69 -6.64 81.57
C GLN A 710 33.97 -6.20 82.30
N ASP A 711 34.61 -5.09 81.92
CA ASP A 711 35.79 -4.54 82.60
C ASP A 711 35.51 -4.17 84.06
N LYS A 712 34.33 -3.60 84.35
CA LYS A 712 33.88 -3.34 85.73
C LYS A 712 33.66 -4.62 86.53
N MET A 713 33.22 -5.69 85.86
CA MET A 713 33.00 -7.01 86.45
C MET A 713 34.30 -7.81 86.64
N ASP A 714 35.25 -7.71 85.72
CA ASP A 714 36.58 -8.29 85.83
C ASP A 714 37.40 -7.56 86.91
N LEU A 715 37.22 -6.24 87.07
CA LEU A 715 37.75 -5.48 88.21
C LEU A 715 37.13 -5.94 89.55
N LEU A 716 35.84 -6.29 89.56
CA LEU A 716 35.14 -6.86 90.73
C LEU A 716 35.65 -8.27 91.05
N GLU A 717 35.89 -9.11 90.04
CA GLU A 717 36.44 -10.47 90.18
C GLU A 717 37.91 -10.46 90.62
N ALA A 718 38.72 -9.56 90.06
CA ALA A 718 40.12 -9.35 90.46
C ALA A 718 40.23 -8.85 91.91
N ARG A 719 39.43 -7.85 92.31
CA ARG A 719 39.41 -7.34 93.70
C ARG A 719 38.86 -8.34 94.72
N THR A 720 37.93 -9.21 94.33
CA THR A 720 37.46 -10.30 95.21
C THR A 720 38.43 -11.47 95.27
N THR A 721 39.23 -11.69 94.23
CA THR A 721 40.27 -12.74 94.21
C THR A 721 41.55 -12.32 94.94
N LEU A 722 41.96 -11.03 94.89
CA LEU A 722 43.11 -10.49 95.64
C LEU A 722 42.98 -10.59 97.17
N ARG A 723 41.78 -10.88 97.70
CA ARG A 723 41.48 -11.00 99.14
C ARG A 723 41.29 -12.45 99.63
N LYS A 724 41.56 -13.47 98.79
CA LYS A 724 41.30 -14.89 99.11
C LYS A 724 42.27 -15.58 100.10
N GLU A 725 43.36 -14.94 100.52
CA GLU A 725 44.33 -15.61 101.42
C GLU A 725 43.97 -15.62 102.91
N GLN A 726 42.88 -14.97 103.36
CA GLN A 726 42.46 -15.05 104.76
C GLN A 726 40.94 -15.23 104.97
N ILE A 727 40.61 -16.37 105.59
CA ILE A 727 39.37 -16.74 106.32
C ILE A 727 38.21 -17.31 105.49
N GLU A 728 37.69 -18.42 106.03
CA GLU A 728 36.74 -19.39 105.46
C GLU A 728 35.26 -18.97 105.63
N ILE A 729 34.74 -18.12 104.74
CA ILE A 729 33.27 -18.00 104.49
C ILE A 729 33.06 -17.78 102.98
N GLY A 730 32.88 -18.87 102.22
CA GLY A 730 32.94 -18.84 100.75
C GLY A 730 31.99 -19.79 100.02
N LYS A 731 30.66 -19.67 100.23
CA LYS A 731 29.66 -20.33 99.36
C LYS A 731 28.56 -19.39 98.86
N GLU A 732 27.92 -18.62 99.74
CA GLU A 732 26.75 -17.78 99.35
C GLU A 732 27.10 -16.56 98.46
N LYS A 733 28.35 -16.08 98.48
CA LYS A 733 28.81 -15.03 97.55
C LYS A 733 29.22 -15.55 96.16
N GLN A 734 29.51 -16.85 96.02
CA GLN A 734 30.04 -17.41 94.78
C GLN A 734 28.92 -17.57 93.73
N GLU A 735 27.70 -17.92 94.16
CA GLU A 735 26.53 -17.97 93.28
C GLU A 735 26.17 -16.61 92.69
N LYS A 736 26.38 -15.50 93.42
CA LYS A 736 26.07 -14.15 92.93
C LYS A 736 27.05 -13.68 91.83
N THR A 737 28.34 -14.02 91.93
CA THR A 737 29.31 -13.75 90.85
C THR A 737 29.06 -14.67 89.65
N LEU A 738 28.73 -15.95 89.88
CA LEU A 738 28.34 -16.89 88.82
C LEU A 738 27.06 -16.44 88.07
N SER A 739 26.07 -15.87 88.75
CA SER A 739 24.86 -15.36 88.08
C SER A 739 25.14 -14.13 87.20
N PHE A 740 26.05 -13.25 87.61
CA PHE A 740 26.46 -12.13 86.75
C PHE A 740 27.27 -12.60 85.55
N ASN A 741 28.22 -13.53 85.72
CA ASN A 741 28.98 -14.08 84.57
C ASN A 741 28.07 -14.85 83.59
N GLN A 742 27.01 -15.52 84.06
CA GLN A 742 25.98 -16.08 83.16
C GLN A 742 25.14 -15.00 82.45
N GLY A 743 24.82 -13.88 83.12
CA GLY A 743 24.16 -12.73 82.51
C GLY A 743 25.01 -12.07 81.42
N ILE A 744 26.32 -11.92 81.64
CA ILE A 744 27.28 -11.39 80.66
C ILE A 744 27.42 -12.34 79.47
N ILE A 745 27.52 -13.66 79.69
CA ILE A 745 27.53 -14.64 78.58
C ILE A 745 26.22 -14.58 77.77
N ALA A 746 25.08 -14.32 78.40
CA ALA A 746 23.80 -14.14 77.71
C ALA A 746 23.75 -12.81 76.92
N MET A 747 24.24 -11.70 77.47
CA MET A 747 24.31 -10.40 76.78
C MET A 747 25.34 -10.39 75.65
N ARG A 748 26.50 -11.04 75.84
CA ARG A 748 27.51 -11.25 74.79
C ARG A 748 26.97 -12.14 73.67
N LYS A 749 26.28 -13.24 74.00
CA LYS A 749 25.54 -14.01 72.99
C LYS A 749 24.44 -13.20 72.31
N ALA A 750 23.78 -12.25 72.99
CA ALA A 750 22.82 -11.36 72.36
C ALA A 750 23.51 -10.36 71.40
N ALA A 751 24.69 -9.83 71.75
CA ALA A 751 25.52 -9.00 70.88
C ALA A 751 26.02 -9.80 69.66
N ASP A 752 26.55 -11.01 69.87
CA ASP A 752 26.98 -11.94 68.83
C ASP A 752 25.81 -12.33 67.91
N ILE A 753 24.60 -12.56 68.46
CA ILE A 753 23.38 -12.84 67.69
C ILE A 753 22.90 -11.60 66.91
N GLN A 754 23.05 -10.38 67.43
CA GLN A 754 22.75 -9.14 66.69
C GLN A 754 23.74 -8.92 65.54
N ASN A 755 25.04 -9.16 65.76
CA ASN A 755 26.06 -9.16 64.70
C ASN A 755 25.84 -10.29 63.67
N MET A 756 25.41 -11.48 64.11
CA MET A 756 24.92 -12.55 63.22
C MET A 756 23.66 -12.14 62.45
N SER A 757 22.77 -11.34 63.04
CA SER A 757 21.55 -10.87 62.36
C SER A 757 21.87 -9.84 61.27
N ALA A 758 22.85 -8.96 61.52
CA ALA A 758 23.36 -8.02 60.51
C ALA A 758 24.11 -8.74 59.37
N THR A 759 24.70 -9.91 59.62
CA THR A 759 25.31 -10.76 58.58
C THR A 759 24.30 -11.68 57.88
N PHE A 760 23.18 -12.05 58.50
CA PHE A 760 22.12 -12.83 57.86
C PHE A 760 21.45 -12.10 56.68
N ILE A 761 21.38 -10.75 56.74
CA ILE A 761 20.93 -9.91 55.61
C ILE A 761 21.99 -9.89 54.48
N ARG A 762 23.27 -10.02 54.82
CA ARG A 762 24.42 -10.08 53.90
C ARG A 762 24.43 -11.39 53.08
N GLU A 763 23.99 -12.50 53.68
CA GLU A 763 23.81 -13.77 52.97
C GLU A 763 22.67 -13.72 51.93
N GLU A 764 21.58 -12.96 52.18
CA GLU A 764 20.50 -12.78 51.20
C GLU A 764 20.97 -12.02 49.94
N PHE A 765 21.92 -11.08 50.07
CA PHE A 765 22.54 -10.38 48.93
C PHE A 765 23.61 -11.22 48.20
N ASN A 766 24.42 -12.01 48.92
CA ASN A 766 25.37 -12.92 48.26
C ASN A 766 24.67 -14.05 47.47
N CYS A 767 23.43 -14.40 47.82
CA CYS A 767 22.60 -15.33 47.05
C CYS A 767 22.21 -14.80 45.64
N VAL A 768 22.47 -13.52 45.33
CA VAL A 768 22.30 -12.95 43.98
C VAL A 768 23.50 -13.26 43.07
N LYS A 769 24.66 -13.64 43.60
CA LYS A 769 25.87 -13.96 42.81
C LYS A 769 25.87 -15.35 42.17
N GLU A 770 25.01 -16.26 42.62
CA GLU A 770 24.89 -17.62 42.07
C GLU A 770 23.42 -17.94 41.71
N ASN A 771 23.05 -17.65 40.46
CA ASN A 771 21.84 -18.06 39.72
C ASN A 771 20.60 -18.59 40.49
N LEU A 772 19.46 -17.93 40.26
CA LEU A 772 18.09 -18.45 40.43
C LEU A 772 17.97 -19.95 40.00
N PRO A 773 17.09 -20.78 40.62
CA PRO A 773 16.71 -20.88 42.03
C PRO A 773 16.72 -22.34 42.57
N LYS A 774 16.74 -22.57 43.90
CA LYS A 774 16.28 -23.86 44.51
C LYS A 774 15.52 -23.65 45.83
N ILE A 775 14.38 -24.34 45.98
CA ILE A 775 13.38 -24.20 47.06
C ILE A 775 13.55 -25.32 48.12
N ALA A 776 13.41 -25.02 49.43
CA ALA A 776 12.70 -25.87 50.43
C ALA A 776 12.70 -25.37 51.90
N GLY A 777 11.50 -25.14 52.47
CA GLY A 777 11.19 -25.26 53.92
C GLY A 777 11.63 -24.12 54.87
N ALA A 778 11.02 -23.90 56.05
CA ALA A 778 9.85 -24.57 56.64
C ALA A 778 9.13 -23.73 57.74
N MET A 779 8.83 -22.43 57.51
CA MET A 779 7.96 -21.62 58.40
C MET A 779 7.00 -20.71 57.59
N ALA A 780 6.04 -21.31 56.90
CA ALA A 780 4.98 -20.57 56.20
C ALA A 780 3.75 -20.39 57.10
N VAL A 781 3.57 -19.18 57.65
CA VAL A 781 2.25 -18.66 58.05
C VAL A 781 2.17 -17.22 57.55
N ASP A 782 1.39 -17.00 56.49
CA ASP A 782 1.25 -15.73 55.80
C ASP A 782 -0.10 -15.06 56.14
N PRO A 783 -0.13 -13.96 56.92
CA PRO A 783 -1.36 -13.20 57.19
C PRO A 783 -1.79 -12.27 56.05
N SER A 784 -0.97 -12.12 54.99
CA SER A 784 -1.18 -11.23 53.84
C SER A 784 -1.70 -11.92 52.57
N GLY A 785 -1.82 -13.26 52.60
CA GLY A 785 -2.15 -14.11 51.46
C GLY A 785 -3.35 -13.74 50.57
N PRO A 786 -4.43 -13.09 51.06
CA PRO A 786 -5.55 -12.71 50.19
C PRO A 786 -5.14 -11.77 49.05
N ALA A 787 -4.28 -10.78 49.31
CA ALA A 787 -3.88 -9.77 48.33
C ALA A 787 -2.89 -10.32 47.28
N ARG A 788 -1.90 -11.14 47.71
CA ARG A 788 -0.97 -11.81 46.78
C ARG A 788 -1.66 -12.82 45.86
N SER A 789 -2.80 -13.38 46.27
CA SER A 789 -3.53 -14.36 45.46
C SER A 789 -4.16 -13.81 44.16
N ALA A 790 -4.18 -12.49 43.94
CA ALA A 790 -4.61 -11.89 42.67
C ALA A 790 -3.56 -12.02 41.55
N LEU A 791 -2.26 -11.99 41.89
CA LEU A 791 -1.14 -12.05 40.93
C LEU A 791 -0.78 -13.48 40.46
N MET A 792 -1.35 -14.52 41.09
CA MET A 792 -1.12 -15.94 40.73
C MET A 792 -2.37 -16.63 40.18
N ARG A 793 -3.34 -15.91 39.58
CA ARG A 793 -4.65 -16.48 39.16
C ARG A 793 -5.03 -16.34 37.68
N ALA A 794 -4.06 -16.14 36.79
CA ALA A 794 -4.29 -16.11 35.33
C ALA A 794 -3.95 -17.42 34.58
N ALA A 795 -3.59 -18.51 35.27
CA ALA A 795 -3.45 -19.85 34.68
C ALA A 795 -3.69 -20.98 35.72
N ASN A 796 -4.91 -21.52 35.79
CA ASN A 796 -5.25 -22.79 36.49
C ASN A 796 -5.37 -23.91 35.43
N TYR A 797 -5.44 -25.23 35.70
CA TYR A 797 -5.78 -26.10 36.86
C TYR A 797 -4.98 -27.43 36.66
N SER A 798 -4.78 -28.41 37.56
CA SER A 798 -5.33 -28.84 38.86
C SER A 798 -4.29 -29.74 39.59
N SER A 799 -4.50 -30.48 40.70
CA SER A 799 -5.70 -30.90 41.47
C SER A 799 -5.37 -31.19 42.95
N LYS A 800 -6.38 -31.05 43.85
CA LYS A 800 -6.53 -31.67 45.21
C LYS A 800 -5.41 -31.37 46.26
N ILE A 801 -5.62 -31.05 47.55
CA ILE A 801 -6.67 -31.28 48.58
C ILE A 801 -6.47 -30.21 49.69
N ILE A 802 -7.48 -29.45 50.19
CA ILE A 802 -8.22 -29.62 51.48
C ILE A 802 -7.31 -29.59 52.75
N ARG A 803 -7.51 -28.84 53.85
CA ARG A 803 -8.57 -27.93 54.44
C ARG A 803 -7.95 -27.10 55.60
N GLY A 804 -8.57 -25.99 56.06
CA GLY A 804 -8.25 -25.41 57.39
C GLY A 804 -8.59 -23.93 57.68
N THR A 805 -9.88 -23.59 57.86
CA THR A 805 -10.38 -22.34 58.49
C THR A 805 -10.09 -22.28 60.01
N ALA A 806 -10.09 -21.15 60.75
CA ALA A 806 -10.15 -19.70 60.48
C ALA A 806 -9.96 -18.90 61.81
N LEU A 807 -9.97 -17.56 61.73
CA LEU A 807 -10.31 -16.57 62.79
C LEU A 807 -9.42 -16.44 64.04
N ALA A 808 -8.81 -15.26 64.21
CA ALA A 808 -9.24 -14.27 65.22
C ALA A 808 -8.47 -12.95 65.12
N THR A 809 -9.12 -11.87 64.71
CA THR A 809 -8.56 -10.51 64.72
C THR A 809 -9.07 -9.75 65.95
N SER A 810 -8.23 -9.44 66.94
CA SER A 810 -8.37 -8.27 67.84
C SER A 810 -7.28 -8.19 68.93
N TYR A 811 -7.06 -6.97 69.43
CA TYR A 811 -6.25 -6.58 70.61
C TYR A 811 -4.72 -6.75 70.55
N GLY A 812 -3.98 -5.73 71.03
CA GLY A 812 -2.54 -5.88 71.32
C GLY A 812 -1.64 -4.64 71.23
N ALA A 813 -2.09 -3.42 71.55
CA ALA A 813 -1.22 -2.23 71.57
C ALA A 813 -0.33 -2.11 72.85
N ASP A 814 -0.17 -3.20 73.61
CA ASP A 814 0.23 -3.18 75.04
C ASP A 814 1.54 -3.95 75.37
N VAL A 815 2.44 -4.17 74.40
CA VAL A 815 3.67 -4.97 74.64
C VAL A 815 4.83 -4.16 75.24
N LEU A 816 4.81 -2.83 75.17
CA LEU A 816 5.97 -1.98 75.52
C LEU A 816 6.04 -1.52 77.00
N GLN A 817 5.10 -1.93 77.86
CA GLN A 817 5.03 -1.42 79.24
C GLN A 817 5.38 -2.46 80.33
N THR A 818 5.32 -3.77 80.03
CA THR A 818 5.46 -4.84 81.03
C THR A 818 6.92 -5.12 81.46
N GLU A 819 7.91 -4.89 80.59
CA GLU A 819 9.33 -5.08 80.96
C GLU A 819 9.87 -3.96 81.86
N LYS A 820 9.23 -2.79 81.89
CA LYS A 820 9.71 -1.61 82.62
C LYS A 820 9.36 -1.62 84.11
N GLU A 821 8.25 -2.26 84.50
CA GLU A 821 7.82 -2.36 85.90
C GLU A 821 8.53 -3.47 86.70
N LEU A 822 9.11 -4.46 86.01
CA LEU A 822 9.81 -5.58 86.65
C LEU A 822 11.24 -5.22 87.12
N ALA A 823 11.85 -4.17 86.55
CA ALA A 823 13.19 -3.71 86.90
C ALA A 823 13.26 -2.86 88.19
N MET A 824 12.16 -2.24 88.63
CA MET A 824 12.16 -1.27 89.76
C MET A 824 11.75 -1.84 91.12
N MET A 825 11.44 -3.15 91.23
CA MET A 825 10.82 -3.71 92.44
C MET A 825 11.74 -4.62 93.29
N LYS A 826 13.01 -4.21 93.52
CA LYS A 826 13.87 -4.93 94.50
C LYS A 826 15.02 -4.16 95.18
N VAL A 827 14.95 -2.84 95.30
CA VAL A 827 15.95 -2.04 96.05
C VAL A 827 15.29 -1.21 97.15
N ASP A 828 15.18 -1.78 98.35
CA ASP A 828 15.46 -1.08 99.62
C ASP A 828 15.56 -2.08 100.80
N GLY A 829 16.25 -1.71 101.89
CA GLY A 829 15.82 -2.16 103.22
C GLY A 829 16.71 -3.10 104.06
N LYS A 830 18.03 -2.88 104.16
CA LYS A 830 18.73 -2.51 105.42
C LYS A 830 20.23 -2.85 105.49
N LEU A 831 20.99 -1.83 105.82
CA LEU A 831 22.43 -1.83 106.05
C LEU A 831 22.75 -1.76 107.56
N LYS A 832 23.73 -2.51 108.08
CA LYS A 832 24.60 -2.07 109.20
C LYS A 832 25.84 -2.94 109.48
N LYS A 833 27.00 -2.34 109.18
CA LYS A 833 28.36 -2.55 109.73
C LYS A 833 29.07 -3.91 109.45
N ALA A 834 30.38 -3.95 109.17
CA ALA A 834 31.39 -2.86 109.14
C ALA A 834 32.39 -3.00 107.96
N ASP A 835 32.75 -1.85 107.38
CA ASP A 835 33.98 -1.45 106.67
C ASP A 835 34.57 -2.31 105.53
N TYR A 836 33.97 -3.45 105.17
CA TYR A 836 34.42 -4.28 104.03
C TYR A 836 33.52 -4.19 102.76
N GLN A 837 32.41 -3.45 102.80
CA GLN A 837 31.39 -3.47 101.73
C GLN A 837 31.27 -2.20 100.87
N TYR A 838 31.65 -1.01 101.34
CA TYR A 838 31.30 0.25 100.64
C TYR A 838 31.86 0.38 99.22
N GLU A 839 33.13 0.01 98.98
CA GLU A 839 33.69 -0.02 97.62
C GLU A 839 32.99 -1.03 96.70
N ILE A 840 32.69 -2.24 97.20
CA ILE A 840 32.04 -3.29 96.42
C ILE A 840 30.60 -2.91 96.09
N GLN A 841 29.91 -2.26 97.04
CA GLN A 841 28.54 -1.79 96.86
C GLN A 841 28.46 -0.64 95.85
N LYS A 842 29.42 0.29 95.88
CA LYS A 842 29.53 1.35 94.88
C LYS A 842 29.87 0.83 93.48
N MET A 843 30.77 -0.16 93.36
CA MET A 843 31.03 -0.81 92.06
C MET A 843 29.81 -1.57 91.53
N LEU A 844 29.01 -2.19 92.42
CA LEU A 844 27.74 -2.82 92.02
C LEU A 844 26.68 -1.79 91.59
N GLU A 845 26.58 -0.63 92.24
CA GLU A 845 25.72 0.49 91.77
C GLU A 845 26.19 1.05 90.41
N GLU A 846 27.51 1.14 90.17
CA GLU A 846 28.06 1.52 88.86
C GLU A 846 27.69 0.50 87.77
N ILE A 847 27.79 -0.81 88.06
CA ILE A 847 27.38 -1.89 87.14
C ILE A 847 25.86 -1.90 86.92
N GLU A 848 25.05 -1.71 87.97
CA GLU A 848 23.58 -1.61 87.88
C GLU A 848 23.16 -0.39 87.02
N GLY A 849 23.88 0.73 87.15
CA GLY A 849 23.71 1.91 86.31
C GLY A 849 24.10 1.73 84.84
N LEU A 850 25.04 0.84 84.53
CA LEU A 850 25.38 0.45 83.14
C LEU A 850 24.36 -0.55 82.58
N ILE A 851 23.98 -1.58 83.35
CA ILE A 851 22.94 -2.55 82.97
C ILE A 851 21.59 -1.85 82.69
N THR A 852 21.25 -0.80 83.44
CA THR A 852 20.03 -0.01 83.18
C THR A 852 20.04 0.73 81.83
N LYS A 853 21.21 0.96 81.23
CA LYS A 853 21.37 1.54 79.88
C LYS A 853 21.31 0.52 78.75
N GLU A 854 21.48 -0.77 79.06
CA GLU A 854 21.51 -1.86 78.08
C GLU A 854 20.21 -1.94 77.28
N THR A 855 19.06 -1.93 77.97
CA THR A 855 17.75 -2.07 77.32
C THR A 855 17.41 -0.90 76.38
N PRO A 856 17.65 0.39 76.74
CA PRO A 856 17.62 1.50 75.80
C PRO A 856 18.55 1.34 74.59
N ALA A 857 19.78 0.87 74.77
CA ALA A 857 20.75 0.69 73.67
C ALA A 857 20.33 -0.44 72.71
N ARG A 858 19.85 -1.57 73.24
CA ARG A 858 19.29 -2.67 72.44
C ARG A 858 18.06 -2.22 71.63
N LEU A 859 17.18 -1.41 72.23
CA LEU A 859 16.03 -0.84 71.54
C LEU A 859 16.46 0.12 70.41
N GLU A 860 17.55 0.87 70.59
CA GLU A 860 18.09 1.73 69.55
C GLU A 860 18.65 0.92 68.36
N ILE A 861 19.39 -0.17 68.62
CA ILE A 861 19.81 -1.12 67.56
C ILE A 861 18.59 -1.63 66.78
N PHE A 862 17.52 -2.06 67.47
CA PHE A 862 16.30 -2.52 66.79
C PHE A 862 15.67 -1.44 65.91
N LYS A 863 15.61 -0.17 66.35
CA LYS A 863 15.13 0.95 65.52
C LYS A 863 16.02 1.19 64.30
N ARG A 864 17.35 1.19 64.45
CA ARG A 864 18.29 1.41 63.34
C ARG A 864 18.22 0.26 62.32
N ARG A 865 18.06 -0.98 62.80
CA ARG A 865 17.86 -2.16 61.95
C ARG A 865 16.53 -2.10 61.18
N GLU A 866 15.45 -1.69 61.85
CA GLU A 866 14.13 -1.50 61.22
C GLU A 866 14.18 -0.38 60.17
N ASN A 867 14.83 0.76 60.48
CA ASN A 867 15.07 1.84 59.52
C ASN A 867 15.87 1.37 58.30
N MET A 868 16.97 0.63 58.51
CA MET A 868 17.76 0.05 57.42
C MET A 868 16.95 -0.93 56.56
N SER A 869 16.06 -1.73 57.16
CA SER A 869 15.14 -2.62 56.44
C SER A 869 14.18 -1.82 55.54
N GLN A 870 13.56 -0.75 56.08
CA GLN A 870 12.65 0.12 55.33
C GLN A 870 13.34 0.83 54.16
N VAL A 871 14.59 1.27 54.33
CA VAL A 871 15.37 1.87 53.24
C VAL A 871 15.83 0.80 52.22
N SER A 872 16.11 -0.43 52.64
CA SER A 872 16.40 -1.54 51.72
C SER A 872 15.18 -1.92 50.87
N GLU A 873 13.99 -1.94 51.45
CA GLU A 873 12.73 -2.10 50.72
C GLU A 873 12.48 -0.95 49.73
N LYS A 874 12.78 0.31 50.11
CA LYS A 874 12.73 1.46 49.21
C LYS A 874 13.66 1.28 48.00
N TYR A 875 14.91 0.84 48.20
CA TYR A 875 15.83 0.53 47.11
C TYR A 875 15.30 -0.58 46.19
N ARG A 876 14.86 -1.72 46.76
CA ARG A 876 14.27 -2.83 46.00
C ARG A 876 13.04 -2.39 45.20
N ALA A 877 12.20 -1.50 45.74
CA ALA A 877 11.04 -0.96 45.07
C ALA A 877 11.39 -0.01 43.90
N VAL A 878 12.41 0.86 44.05
CA VAL A 878 12.90 1.74 42.98
C VAL A 878 13.52 0.93 41.83
N LEU A 879 14.31 -0.11 42.14
CA LEU A 879 14.83 -1.02 41.12
C LEU A 879 13.71 -1.75 40.37
N ALA A 880 12.71 -2.26 41.09
CA ALA A 880 11.54 -2.90 40.47
C ALA A 880 10.70 -1.92 39.63
N LYS A 881 10.59 -0.65 40.02
CA LYS A 881 9.96 0.43 39.24
C LYS A 881 10.69 0.62 37.90
N GLY A 882 12.02 0.68 37.90
CA GLY A 882 12.84 0.78 36.68
C GLY A 882 12.71 -0.43 35.76
N LEU A 883 12.79 -1.64 36.30
CA LEU A 883 12.64 -2.88 35.51
C LEU A 883 11.23 -3.02 34.90
N ARG A 884 10.18 -2.64 35.63
CA ARG A 884 8.81 -2.65 35.11
C ARG A 884 8.65 -1.64 33.96
N LEU A 885 9.27 -0.47 34.08
CA LEU A 885 9.21 0.57 33.05
C LEU A 885 9.86 0.14 31.72
N LEU A 886 10.94 -0.67 31.79
CA LEU A 886 11.56 -1.28 30.61
C LEU A 886 10.62 -2.29 29.90
N GLU A 887 9.92 -3.15 30.65
CA GLU A 887 8.95 -4.09 30.08
C GLU A 887 7.67 -3.39 29.57
N GLU A 888 7.26 -2.28 30.22
CA GLU A 888 6.20 -1.39 29.72
C GLU A 888 6.58 -0.77 28.36
N ARG A 889 7.81 -0.24 28.24
CA ARG A 889 8.35 0.30 26.97
C ARG A 889 8.45 -0.75 25.86
N LYS A 890 8.94 -1.95 26.16
CA LYS A 890 8.96 -3.08 25.22
C LYS A 890 7.54 -3.47 24.75
N THR A 891 6.57 -3.51 25.67
CA THR A 891 5.16 -3.76 25.35
C THR A 891 4.57 -2.64 24.49
N PHE A 892 4.96 -1.39 24.74
CA PHE A 892 4.61 -0.25 23.90
C PHE A 892 5.17 -0.41 22.48
N ASN A 893 6.47 -0.65 22.33
CA ASN A 893 7.15 -0.88 21.05
C ASN A 893 6.49 -2.01 20.22
N ALA A 894 6.11 -3.12 20.87
CA ALA A 894 5.39 -4.20 20.19
C ALA A 894 4.00 -3.77 19.68
N ARG A 895 3.27 -2.95 20.44
CA ARG A 895 1.99 -2.35 19.98
C ARG A 895 2.20 -1.34 18.86
N VAL A 896 3.32 -0.61 18.85
CA VAL A 896 3.69 0.28 17.75
C VAL A 896 3.88 -0.50 16.46
N ALA A 897 4.71 -1.54 16.48
CA ALA A 897 4.89 -2.44 15.34
C ALA A 897 3.55 -2.99 14.83
N GLN A 898 2.69 -3.49 15.73
CA GLN A 898 1.37 -4.02 15.38
C GLN A 898 0.45 -2.98 14.73
N LYS A 899 0.35 -1.77 15.29
CA LYS A 899 -0.53 -0.72 14.74
C LYS A 899 -0.02 -0.22 13.39
N THR A 900 1.30 -0.01 13.26
CA THR A 900 1.93 0.36 12.00
C THR A 900 1.71 -0.71 10.92
N GLN A 901 1.89 -2.00 11.24
CA GLN A 901 1.59 -3.11 10.33
C GLN A 901 0.12 -3.13 9.89
N GLY A 902 -0.82 -2.90 10.82
CA GLY A 902 -2.25 -2.77 10.50
C GLY A 902 -2.54 -1.64 9.50
N ASN A 903 -1.95 -0.46 9.73
CA ASN A 903 -2.09 0.69 8.84
C ASN A 903 -1.45 0.44 7.45
N ARG A 904 -0.32 -0.28 7.39
CA ARG A 904 0.35 -0.68 6.14
C ARG A 904 -0.52 -1.57 5.24
N TYR A 905 -1.30 -2.48 5.83
CA TYR A 905 -2.30 -3.24 5.07
C TYR A 905 -3.44 -2.36 4.55
N MET A 906 -3.88 -1.35 5.33
CA MET A 906 -4.91 -0.41 4.89
C MET A 906 -4.44 0.47 3.73
N ASP A 907 -3.23 1.04 3.80
CA ASP A 907 -2.62 1.83 2.71
C ASP A 907 -2.61 1.05 1.39
N MET A 908 -2.12 -0.20 1.40
CA MET A 908 -2.13 -1.07 0.22
C MET A 908 -3.55 -1.37 -0.30
N ALA A 909 -4.49 -1.68 0.58
CA ALA A 909 -5.86 -1.99 0.17
C ALA A 909 -6.56 -0.78 -0.48
N PHE A 910 -6.37 0.42 0.09
CA PHE A 910 -6.95 1.64 -0.48
C PHE A 910 -6.31 2.06 -1.80
N ARG A 911 -4.99 1.90 -1.98
CA ARG A 911 -4.30 2.17 -3.26
C ARG A 911 -4.81 1.30 -4.41
N VAL A 912 -5.08 0.03 -4.15
CA VAL A 912 -5.66 -0.90 -5.14
C VAL A 912 -7.07 -0.47 -5.54
N ASN A 913 -7.92 -0.12 -4.57
CA ASN A 913 -9.28 0.37 -4.83
C ASN A 913 -9.29 1.72 -5.56
N LEU A 914 -8.37 2.64 -5.21
CA LEU A 914 -8.23 3.94 -5.87
C LEU A 914 -7.86 3.78 -7.35
N ASN A 915 -6.92 2.90 -7.70
CA ASN A 915 -6.56 2.60 -9.09
C ASN A 915 -7.78 2.16 -9.91
N GLN A 916 -8.60 1.26 -9.36
CA GLN A 916 -9.84 0.81 -9.99
C GLN A 916 -10.83 1.97 -10.18
N ALA A 917 -11.05 2.80 -9.15
CA ALA A 917 -11.95 3.94 -9.21
C ALA A 917 -11.50 4.98 -10.25
N LEU A 918 -10.21 5.32 -10.29
CA LEU A 918 -9.63 6.24 -11.29
C LEU A 918 -9.71 5.67 -12.71
N SER A 919 -9.46 4.37 -12.90
CA SER A 919 -9.59 3.71 -14.21
C SER A 919 -11.06 3.68 -14.70
N LYS A 920 -12.04 3.58 -13.79
CA LYS A 920 -13.47 3.75 -14.11
C LYS A 920 -13.79 5.20 -14.46
N TYR A 921 -13.33 6.17 -13.65
CA TYR A 921 -13.52 7.60 -13.90
C TYR A 921 -12.98 8.00 -15.27
N ARG A 922 -11.75 7.58 -15.61
CA ARG A 922 -11.11 7.81 -16.91
C ARG A 922 -11.98 7.33 -18.08
N SER A 923 -12.59 6.15 -17.93
CA SER A 923 -13.51 5.57 -18.93
C SER A 923 -14.82 6.35 -19.07
N ALA A 924 -15.38 6.82 -17.95
CA ALA A 924 -16.59 7.66 -17.93
C ALA A 924 -16.32 9.06 -18.50
N PHE A 925 -15.17 9.66 -18.18
CA PHE A 925 -14.73 10.94 -18.73
C PHE A 925 -14.60 10.88 -20.26
N ASP A 926 -14.01 9.83 -20.82
CA ASP A 926 -13.89 9.70 -22.28
C ASP A 926 -15.22 9.44 -22.98
N LEU A 927 -16.19 8.84 -22.28
CA LEU A 927 -17.57 8.77 -22.77
C LEU A 927 -18.22 10.16 -22.76
N ALA A 928 -18.06 10.94 -21.69
CA ALA A 928 -18.57 12.31 -21.60
C ALA A 928 -17.95 13.22 -22.68
N ALA A 929 -16.63 13.16 -22.87
CA ALA A 929 -15.90 13.90 -23.92
C ALA A 929 -16.45 13.61 -25.33
N ARG A 930 -16.82 12.35 -25.63
CA ARG A 930 -17.50 11.98 -26.88
C ARG A 930 -18.84 12.70 -27.04
N TYR A 931 -19.68 12.71 -26.01
CA TYR A 931 -20.97 13.41 -26.09
C TYR A 931 -20.82 14.93 -26.20
N VAL A 932 -19.87 15.54 -25.49
CA VAL A 932 -19.59 16.98 -25.62
C VAL A 932 -19.08 17.32 -27.03
N TYR A 933 -18.23 16.48 -27.63
CA TYR A 933 -17.81 16.62 -29.03
C TYR A 933 -18.99 16.48 -30.01
N LEU A 934 -19.91 15.54 -29.77
CA LEU A 934 -21.11 15.34 -30.57
C LEU A 934 -22.11 16.50 -30.45
N ALA A 935 -22.24 17.10 -29.26
CA ALA A 935 -23.01 18.32 -29.04
C ALA A 935 -22.37 19.51 -29.79
N ALA A 936 -21.04 19.65 -29.76
CA ALA A 936 -20.32 20.67 -30.53
C ALA A 936 -20.49 20.49 -32.06
N LYS A 937 -20.48 19.25 -32.56
CA LYS A 937 -20.80 18.95 -33.97
C LYS A 937 -22.25 19.27 -34.33
N ALA A 938 -23.20 18.98 -33.43
CA ALA A 938 -24.60 19.37 -33.62
C ALA A 938 -24.77 20.90 -33.61
N TYR A 939 -24.05 21.63 -32.75
CA TYR A 939 -24.02 23.10 -32.73
C TYR A 939 -23.48 23.69 -34.04
N ASP A 940 -22.33 23.21 -34.54
CA ASP A 940 -21.73 23.72 -35.79
C ASP A 940 -22.63 23.43 -37.00
N TYR A 941 -23.23 22.24 -37.05
CA TYR A 941 -24.18 21.85 -38.10
C TYR A 941 -25.55 22.57 -37.97
N GLU A 942 -25.97 22.93 -36.76
CA GLU A 942 -27.22 23.66 -36.56
C GLU A 942 -27.09 25.13 -36.95
N THR A 943 -26.02 25.79 -36.49
CA THR A 943 -25.73 27.22 -36.73
C THR A 943 -25.13 27.51 -38.11
N ASN A 944 -24.35 26.58 -38.69
CA ASN A 944 -23.68 26.70 -39.99
C ASN A 944 -22.87 28.00 -40.20
N LEU A 945 -22.29 28.54 -39.12
CA LEU A 945 -21.50 29.78 -39.14
C LEU A 945 -20.27 29.69 -40.06
N ASP A 946 -19.69 30.84 -40.44
CA ASP A 946 -18.38 30.85 -41.10
C ASP A 946 -17.30 30.31 -40.13
N GLU A 947 -16.25 29.70 -40.64
CA GLU A 947 -15.18 29.11 -39.81
C GLU A 947 -14.39 30.18 -39.03
N LEU A 948 -14.44 31.44 -39.50
CA LEU A 948 -13.84 32.61 -38.87
C LEU A 948 -14.81 33.36 -37.93
N ASP A 949 -16.05 32.88 -37.76
CA ASP A 949 -17.00 33.53 -36.86
C ASP A 949 -16.61 33.29 -35.38
N PRO A 950 -16.61 34.32 -34.51
CA PRO A 950 -16.28 34.16 -33.09
C PRO A 950 -17.16 33.17 -32.33
N ALA A 951 -18.37 32.88 -32.81
CA ALA A 951 -19.28 31.90 -32.22
C ALA A 951 -19.20 30.51 -32.87
N SER A 952 -18.28 30.27 -33.82
CA SER A 952 -18.04 28.97 -34.43
C SER A 952 -17.54 27.94 -33.41
N ALA A 953 -18.02 26.69 -33.48
CA ALA A 953 -17.55 25.61 -32.60
C ALA A 953 -16.28 24.91 -33.11
N ARG A 954 -15.76 25.24 -34.32
CA ARG A 954 -14.55 24.59 -34.87
C ARG A 954 -13.31 24.66 -33.95
N PRO A 955 -13.01 25.78 -33.26
CA PRO A 955 -11.94 25.81 -32.26
C PRO A 955 -12.22 24.86 -31.08
N LEU A 956 -13.46 24.89 -30.56
CA LEU A 956 -13.90 24.10 -29.41
C LEU A 956 -13.74 22.59 -29.64
N LEU A 957 -13.92 22.10 -30.87
CA LEU A 957 -13.73 20.69 -31.21
C LEU A 957 -12.30 20.20 -30.94
N THR A 958 -11.29 21.04 -31.18
CA THR A 958 -9.89 20.71 -30.85
C THR A 958 -9.67 20.73 -29.33
N ASP A 959 -10.27 21.70 -28.64
CA ASP A 959 -10.12 21.85 -27.20
C ASP A 959 -10.78 20.69 -26.43
N ILE A 960 -11.99 20.26 -26.82
CA ILE A 960 -12.71 19.11 -26.23
C ILE A 960 -11.85 17.84 -26.24
N VAL A 961 -11.13 17.58 -27.34
CA VAL A 961 -10.24 16.41 -27.47
C VAL A 961 -9.06 16.48 -26.49
N ARG A 962 -8.58 17.69 -26.19
CA ARG A 962 -7.45 17.97 -25.29
C ARG A 962 -7.85 18.07 -23.81
N GLN A 963 -9.11 18.36 -23.48
CA GLN A 963 -9.57 18.45 -22.10
C GLN A 963 -9.36 17.14 -21.33
N ARG A 964 -9.02 17.29 -20.03
CA ARG A 964 -8.70 16.20 -19.10
C ARG A 964 -9.53 16.17 -17.81
N HIS A 965 -10.28 17.24 -17.54
CA HIS A 965 -11.10 17.41 -16.34
C HIS A 965 -12.50 17.89 -16.71
N LEU A 966 -13.48 17.66 -15.82
CA LEU A 966 -14.88 18.00 -16.07
C LEU A 966 -15.16 19.51 -16.02
N GLY A 967 -14.32 20.31 -15.36
CA GLY A 967 -14.57 21.73 -15.10
C GLY A 967 -15.30 21.99 -13.77
N GLN A 968 -15.37 23.25 -13.35
CA GLN A 968 -16.01 23.65 -12.08
C GLN A 968 -17.54 23.56 -12.17
N TYR A 969 -18.16 22.94 -11.17
CA TYR A 969 -19.61 22.76 -11.03
C TYR A 969 -20.07 23.37 -9.71
N GLU A 970 -21.06 24.26 -9.74
CA GLU A 970 -21.58 24.95 -8.55
C GLU A 970 -23.06 25.27 -8.73
N ASN A 971 -23.86 25.21 -7.65
CA ASN A 971 -25.29 25.52 -7.64
C ASN A 971 -26.16 24.75 -8.67
N GLY A 972 -25.66 23.64 -9.20
CA GLY A 972 -26.35 22.79 -10.19
C GLY A 972 -25.96 23.06 -11.66
N GLU A 973 -24.97 23.93 -11.91
CA GLU A 973 -24.52 24.27 -13.26
C GLU A 973 -22.98 24.29 -13.38
N TYR A 974 -22.46 24.14 -14.61
CA TYR A 974 -21.04 24.31 -14.90
C TYR A 974 -20.69 25.79 -15.09
N LEU A 975 -19.58 26.25 -14.52
CA LEU A 975 -19.15 27.64 -14.60
C LEU A 975 -18.28 27.92 -15.82
N VAL A 976 -18.53 29.07 -16.46
CA VAL A 976 -17.77 29.55 -17.62
C VAL A 976 -16.44 30.18 -17.21
N GLY A 977 -15.39 29.96 -18.00
CA GLY A 977 -14.04 30.48 -17.80
C GLY A 977 -13.22 29.72 -16.75
N GLN A 978 -13.64 28.51 -16.38
CA GLN A 978 -12.99 27.62 -15.41
C GLN A 978 -12.45 26.32 -16.04
N GLY A 979 -12.41 26.23 -17.37
CA GLY A 979 -11.85 25.12 -18.12
C GLY A 979 -12.61 23.81 -18.03
N GLY A 980 -12.05 22.76 -18.64
CA GLY A 980 -12.66 21.44 -18.69
C GLY A 980 -13.81 21.33 -19.69
N LEU A 981 -14.45 20.16 -19.72
CA LEU A 981 -15.55 19.87 -20.64
C LEU A 981 -16.81 20.72 -20.34
N GLY A 982 -17.08 20.99 -19.06
CA GLY A 982 -18.26 21.73 -18.59
C GLY A 982 -18.25 23.20 -18.99
N ASP A 983 -17.09 23.87 -18.96
CA ASP A 983 -16.94 25.26 -19.43
C ASP A 983 -17.25 25.38 -20.93
N ILE A 984 -16.70 24.48 -21.74
CA ILE A 984 -16.98 24.43 -23.18
C ILE A 984 -18.48 24.18 -23.43
N LEU A 985 -19.08 23.25 -22.69
CA LEU A 985 -20.50 22.91 -22.81
C LEU A 985 -21.41 24.09 -22.41
N ALA A 986 -21.13 24.75 -21.28
CA ALA A 986 -21.83 25.94 -20.81
C ALA A 986 -21.66 27.14 -21.78
N THR A 987 -20.45 27.35 -22.31
CA THR A 987 -20.16 28.37 -23.32
C THR A 987 -20.99 28.16 -24.60
N MET A 988 -21.07 26.92 -25.11
CA MET A 988 -21.94 26.61 -26.25
C MET A 988 -23.42 26.88 -25.95
N ASN A 989 -23.90 26.53 -24.75
CA ASN A 989 -25.30 26.78 -24.35
C ASN A 989 -25.63 28.27 -24.29
N ILE A 990 -24.77 29.08 -23.68
CA ILE A 990 -24.96 30.53 -23.57
C ILE A 990 -24.93 31.18 -24.96
N ASN A 991 -23.96 30.81 -25.81
CA ASN A 991 -23.92 31.28 -27.19
C ASN A 991 -25.19 30.87 -27.96
N PHE A 992 -25.60 29.61 -27.85
CA PHE A 992 -26.80 29.11 -28.51
C PHE A 992 -28.07 29.82 -28.04
N SER A 993 -28.20 30.13 -26.75
CA SER A 993 -29.37 30.83 -26.21
C SER A 993 -29.61 32.21 -26.86
N VAL A 994 -28.53 32.89 -27.27
CA VAL A 994 -28.59 34.16 -28.01
C VAL A 994 -28.83 33.92 -29.50
N LEU A 995 -28.11 32.97 -30.11
CA LEU A 995 -28.25 32.63 -31.53
C LEU A 995 -29.63 32.05 -31.87
N LYS A 996 -30.27 31.33 -30.95
CA LYS A 996 -31.61 30.71 -31.11
C LYS A 996 -32.65 31.74 -31.53
N GLY A 997 -32.68 32.88 -30.84
CA GLY A 997 -33.53 34.02 -31.18
C GLY A 997 -33.03 34.79 -32.42
N GLN A 998 -31.73 35.09 -32.51
CA GLN A 998 -31.18 35.90 -33.60
C GLN A 998 -31.30 35.27 -34.98
N MET A 999 -31.06 33.95 -35.10
CA MET A 999 -31.10 33.24 -36.38
C MET A 999 -32.53 32.76 -36.76
N GLY A 1000 -33.50 32.91 -35.85
CA GLY A 1000 -34.91 32.56 -36.11
C GLY A 1000 -35.30 31.10 -35.82
N PHE A 1001 -34.52 30.34 -35.04
CA PHE A 1001 -34.84 28.94 -34.70
C PHE A 1001 -36.15 28.76 -33.93
N GLU A 1002 -36.62 29.79 -33.22
CA GLU A 1002 -37.90 29.78 -32.50
C GLU A 1002 -39.12 29.82 -33.44
N ASN A 1003 -38.96 30.38 -34.64
CA ASN A 1003 -40.06 30.62 -35.59
C ASN A 1003 -39.71 30.09 -37.01
N PRO A 1004 -39.39 28.79 -37.16
CA PRO A 1004 -38.98 28.24 -38.44
C PRO A 1004 -40.14 28.23 -39.44
N GLN A 1005 -39.85 28.57 -40.69
CA GLN A 1005 -40.81 28.56 -41.78
C GLN A 1005 -41.03 27.11 -42.25
N THR A 1006 -42.26 26.61 -42.18
CA THR A 1006 -42.55 25.25 -42.65
C THR A 1006 -43.09 25.25 -44.08
N GLU A 1007 -42.44 24.52 -44.97
CA GLU A 1007 -42.90 24.32 -46.35
C GLU A 1007 -43.23 22.86 -46.64
N THR A 1008 -44.09 22.65 -47.65
CA THR A 1008 -44.53 21.34 -48.11
C THR A 1008 -44.65 21.35 -49.64
N GLY A 1009 -43.89 20.49 -50.32
CA GLY A 1009 -43.88 20.38 -51.78
C GLY A 1009 -43.83 18.93 -52.25
N ARG A 1010 -44.56 18.61 -53.34
CA ARG A 1010 -44.55 17.28 -54.00
C ARG A 1010 -43.82 17.38 -55.34
N PHE A 1011 -42.53 17.07 -55.32
CA PHE A 1011 -41.64 17.12 -56.46
C PHE A 1011 -41.88 15.95 -57.42
N SER A 1012 -42.27 16.24 -58.65
CA SER A 1012 -42.45 15.24 -59.71
C SER A 1012 -41.12 14.80 -60.30
N LEU A 1013 -40.73 13.53 -60.15
CA LEU A 1013 -39.51 13.04 -60.80
C LEU A 1013 -39.65 13.07 -62.32
N ARG A 1014 -40.83 12.77 -62.88
CA ARG A 1014 -41.03 12.80 -64.34
C ARG A 1014 -40.92 14.22 -64.90
N ARG A 1015 -41.65 15.19 -64.35
CA ARG A 1015 -41.75 16.56 -64.91
C ARG A 1015 -40.63 17.49 -64.47
N GLU A 1016 -40.19 17.40 -63.21
CA GLU A 1016 -39.27 18.37 -62.62
C GLU A 1016 -37.81 17.90 -62.68
N LEU A 1017 -37.53 16.63 -62.40
CA LEU A 1017 -36.18 16.05 -62.50
C LEU A 1017 -35.83 15.66 -63.95
N PHE A 1018 -36.64 14.82 -64.60
CA PHE A 1018 -36.34 14.30 -65.94
C PHE A 1018 -36.87 15.15 -67.10
N ARG A 1019 -37.59 16.25 -66.81
CA ARG A 1019 -38.17 17.19 -67.79
C ARG A 1019 -39.08 16.54 -68.85
N ILE A 1020 -39.76 15.45 -68.50
CA ILE A 1020 -40.70 14.71 -69.36
C ILE A 1020 -42.12 15.23 -69.10
N LYS A 1021 -42.81 15.69 -70.16
CA LYS A 1021 -44.18 16.19 -70.04
C LYS A 1021 -45.19 15.06 -69.84
N ASP A 1022 -46.28 15.39 -69.15
CA ASP A 1022 -47.46 14.55 -69.01
C ASP A 1022 -48.14 14.30 -70.36
N GLY A 1023 -48.82 13.16 -70.49
CA GLY A 1023 -49.51 12.74 -71.72
C GLY A 1023 -49.03 11.40 -72.27
N ALA A 1024 -49.91 10.74 -73.04
CA ALA A 1024 -49.70 9.40 -73.58
C ALA A 1024 -48.54 9.34 -74.60
N GLU A 1025 -48.34 10.40 -75.38
CA GLU A 1025 -47.27 10.51 -76.39
C GLU A 1025 -45.87 10.38 -75.79
N ASN A 1026 -45.69 10.79 -74.52
CA ASN A 1026 -44.42 10.71 -73.80
C ASN A 1026 -44.32 9.46 -72.89
N LYS A 1027 -45.31 8.55 -72.88
CA LYS A 1027 -45.31 7.38 -71.98
C LYS A 1027 -44.08 6.50 -72.21
N ASN A 1028 -43.75 6.19 -73.46
CA ASN A 1028 -42.60 5.35 -73.78
C ASN A 1028 -41.27 5.99 -73.33
N MET A 1029 -41.14 7.32 -73.47
CA MET A 1029 -39.95 8.04 -73.02
C MET A 1029 -39.77 8.02 -71.49
N TRP A 1030 -40.88 7.96 -70.73
CA TRP A 1030 -40.85 7.76 -69.29
C TRP A 1030 -40.45 6.32 -68.92
N VAL A 1031 -41.08 5.32 -69.55
CA VAL A 1031 -40.73 3.89 -69.40
C VAL A 1031 -39.24 3.64 -69.71
N ASP A 1032 -38.73 4.15 -70.82
CA ASP A 1032 -37.32 4.02 -71.22
C ASP A 1032 -36.37 4.72 -70.24
N THR A 1033 -36.83 5.80 -69.58
CA THR A 1033 -36.07 6.49 -68.54
C THR A 1033 -36.00 5.68 -67.25
N LEU A 1034 -37.12 5.06 -66.84
CA LEU A 1034 -37.14 4.15 -65.70
C LEU A 1034 -36.30 2.89 -65.94
N LYS A 1035 -36.41 2.25 -67.12
CA LYS A 1035 -35.62 1.06 -67.49
C LYS A 1035 -34.10 1.33 -67.46
N LYS A 1036 -33.64 2.56 -67.75
CA LYS A 1036 -32.21 2.96 -67.60
C LYS A 1036 -31.72 3.09 -66.16
N ASN A 1037 -32.64 3.23 -65.20
CA ASN A 1037 -32.32 3.31 -63.76
C ASN A 1037 -32.55 1.96 -63.05
N CYS A 1038 -32.83 0.88 -63.80
CA CYS A 1038 -32.94 -0.46 -63.24
C CYS A 1038 -31.55 -1.07 -63.01
N VAL A 1039 -31.40 -1.78 -61.89
CA VAL A 1039 -30.27 -2.67 -61.61
C VAL A 1039 -30.78 -4.09 -61.46
N GLU A 1040 -30.11 -5.04 -62.09
CA GLU A 1040 -30.43 -6.48 -62.01
C GLU A 1040 -30.21 -7.02 -60.59
N ASN A 1041 -29.20 -6.50 -59.89
CA ASN A 1041 -28.87 -6.94 -58.54
C ASN A 1041 -28.50 -5.76 -57.63
N LEU A 1042 -29.36 -5.45 -56.67
CA LEU A 1042 -29.16 -4.40 -55.67
C LEU A 1042 -27.95 -4.64 -54.76
N TRP A 1043 -27.51 -5.90 -54.60
CA TRP A 1043 -26.26 -6.23 -53.89
C TRP A 1043 -25.01 -5.76 -54.64
N ALA A 1044 -25.09 -5.45 -55.94
CA ALA A 1044 -23.98 -4.84 -56.67
C ALA A 1044 -23.84 -3.33 -56.40
N VAL A 1045 -24.81 -2.68 -55.72
CA VAL A 1045 -24.80 -1.24 -55.41
C VAL A 1045 -24.10 -0.99 -54.07
N PRO A 1046 -22.90 -0.35 -54.05
CA PRO A 1046 -22.14 -0.13 -52.81
C PRO A 1046 -22.90 0.71 -51.77
N GLU A 1047 -23.65 1.71 -52.22
CA GLU A 1047 -24.45 2.59 -51.36
C GLU A 1047 -25.55 1.83 -50.62
N PHE A 1048 -26.16 0.81 -51.24
CA PHE A 1048 -27.15 -0.06 -50.57
C PHE A 1048 -26.48 -0.86 -49.44
N ARG A 1049 -25.35 -1.52 -49.72
CA ARG A 1049 -24.59 -2.27 -48.69
C ARG A 1049 -24.13 -1.38 -47.54
N LYS A 1050 -23.69 -0.15 -47.81
CA LYS A 1050 -23.17 0.79 -46.81
C LYS A 1050 -24.29 1.42 -45.97
N PHE A 1051 -25.30 2.00 -46.62
CA PHE A 1051 -26.27 2.87 -45.96
C PHE A 1051 -27.63 2.23 -45.68
N CYS A 1052 -28.05 1.19 -46.40
CA CYS A 1052 -29.37 0.58 -46.17
C CYS A 1052 -29.30 -0.59 -45.18
N ARG A 1053 -30.36 -0.76 -44.38
CA ARG A 1053 -30.68 -2.03 -43.73
C ARG A 1053 -31.24 -2.96 -44.81
N PRO A 1054 -30.63 -4.13 -45.07
CA PRO A 1054 -31.15 -5.05 -46.06
C PRO A 1054 -32.51 -5.61 -45.62
N PHE A 1055 -33.39 -5.85 -46.59
CA PHE A 1055 -34.72 -6.44 -46.37
C PHE A 1055 -34.72 -7.97 -46.50
N THR A 1056 -33.62 -8.57 -46.95
CA THR A 1056 -33.42 -10.02 -47.15
C THR A 1056 -31.92 -10.39 -46.98
N SER A 1057 -31.57 -11.67 -46.96
CA SER A 1057 -30.15 -12.11 -46.96
C SER A 1057 -29.53 -12.02 -48.35
N GLU A 1058 -28.21 -11.91 -48.44
CA GLU A 1058 -27.48 -12.00 -49.71
C GLU A 1058 -27.55 -13.42 -50.31
N ASP A 1059 -27.79 -14.43 -49.48
CA ASP A 1059 -28.00 -15.83 -49.88
C ASP A 1059 -29.29 -16.06 -50.68
N GLU A 1060 -30.27 -15.16 -50.57
CA GLU A 1060 -31.55 -15.22 -51.32
C GLU A 1060 -31.40 -14.74 -52.78
N GLY A 1061 -30.17 -14.48 -53.21
CA GLY A 1061 -29.83 -14.21 -54.61
C GLY A 1061 -30.03 -12.76 -55.06
N GLU A 1062 -30.06 -12.58 -56.37
CA GLU A 1062 -30.13 -11.27 -57.02
C GLU A 1062 -31.46 -10.58 -56.71
N GLN A 1063 -31.42 -9.28 -56.41
CA GLN A 1063 -32.59 -8.49 -56.06
C GLN A 1063 -32.74 -7.34 -57.07
N PRO A 1064 -33.56 -7.46 -58.12
CA PRO A 1064 -33.77 -6.39 -59.09
C PRO A 1064 -34.46 -5.18 -58.43
N ALA A 1065 -34.03 -3.99 -58.82
CA ALA A 1065 -34.52 -2.74 -58.23
C ALA A 1065 -34.45 -1.55 -59.19
N LEU A 1066 -35.28 -0.54 -58.95
CA LEU A 1066 -35.11 0.78 -59.54
C LEU A 1066 -34.24 1.64 -58.61
N VAL A 1067 -33.17 2.23 -59.13
CA VAL A 1067 -32.19 3.04 -58.40
C VAL A 1067 -32.01 4.39 -59.11
N ILE A 1068 -32.73 5.41 -58.64
CA ILE A 1068 -32.68 6.77 -59.21
C ILE A 1068 -31.74 7.63 -58.37
N GLY A 1069 -30.63 8.07 -58.96
CA GLY A 1069 -29.75 9.09 -58.39
C GLY A 1069 -30.14 10.49 -58.87
N PHE A 1070 -30.16 11.47 -57.97
CA PHE A 1070 -30.45 12.87 -58.31
C PHE A 1070 -29.72 13.85 -57.37
N THR A 1071 -29.55 15.08 -57.83
CA THR A 1071 -28.98 16.19 -57.05
C THR A 1071 -30.10 17.15 -56.67
N THR A 1072 -29.94 17.91 -55.58
CA THR A 1072 -30.89 18.96 -55.20
C THR A 1072 -30.14 20.26 -54.93
N GLN A 1073 -30.76 21.41 -55.21
CA GLN A 1073 -30.19 22.72 -54.93
C GLN A 1073 -31.23 23.79 -54.66
N ILE A 1074 -30.83 24.86 -53.97
CA ILE A 1074 -31.68 25.98 -53.56
C ILE A 1074 -31.07 27.26 -54.12
N PHE A 1075 -31.42 27.59 -55.37
CA PHE A 1075 -30.98 28.80 -56.05
C PHE A 1075 -32.16 29.59 -56.62
N PHE A 1076 -32.02 30.91 -56.65
CA PHE A 1076 -33.04 31.77 -57.21
C PHE A 1076 -33.20 31.55 -58.73
N GLY A 1077 -34.43 31.25 -59.16
CA GLY A 1077 -34.76 31.04 -60.58
C GLY A 1077 -34.56 29.60 -61.08
N GLU A 1078 -34.27 28.66 -60.20
CA GLU A 1078 -34.17 27.23 -60.51
C GLU A 1078 -35.21 26.41 -59.71
N ASN A 1079 -35.55 25.21 -60.20
CA ASN A 1079 -36.33 24.25 -59.46
C ASN A 1079 -35.44 23.43 -58.52
N PHE A 1080 -36.08 22.66 -57.63
CA PHE A 1080 -35.41 21.84 -56.62
C PHE A 1080 -34.33 20.88 -57.15
N PHE A 1081 -34.43 20.43 -58.40
CA PHE A 1081 -33.47 19.53 -59.05
C PHE A 1081 -32.40 20.26 -59.88
N GLY A 1082 -32.35 21.60 -59.85
CA GLY A 1082 -31.32 22.41 -60.50
C GLY A 1082 -31.58 22.77 -61.96
N TRP A 1083 -32.83 22.71 -62.42
CA TRP A 1083 -33.21 23.18 -63.75
C TRP A 1083 -33.79 24.60 -63.70
N PRO A 1084 -33.67 25.42 -64.76
CA PRO A 1084 -34.35 26.72 -64.85
C PRO A 1084 -35.87 26.60 -64.57
N LEU A 1085 -36.37 27.45 -63.68
CA LEU A 1085 -37.72 27.34 -63.12
C LEU A 1085 -38.80 27.49 -64.20
N SER A 1086 -39.71 26.52 -64.27
CA SER A 1086 -40.82 26.45 -65.21
C SER A 1086 -42.18 26.39 -64.50
N GLY A 1087 -43.26 26.67 -65.23
CA GLY A 1087 -44.62 26.66 -64.65
C GLY A 1087 -45.02 25.26 -64.14
N GLY A 1088 -45.30 25.17 -62.84
CA GLY A 1088 -45.63 23.91 -62.16
C GLY A 1088 -44.44 23.16 -61.57
N ASP A 1089 -43.26 23.76 -61.57
CA ASP A 1089 -42.11 23.31 -60.76
C ASP A 1089 -42.22 23.81 -59.31
N HIS A 1090 -41.53 23.12 -58.41
CA HIS A 1090 -41.33 23.50 -57.02
C HIS A 1090 -39.87 23.94 -56.78
N ALA A 1091 -39.69 24.92 -55.91
CA ALA A 1091 -38.40 25.42 -55.43
C ALA A 1091 -38.54 25.87 -53.98
N TYR A 1092 -37.44 25.82 -53.21
CA TYR A 1092 -37.36 26.39 -51.86
C TYR A 1092 -36.80 27.82 -51.92
N ASP A 1093 -37.13 28.65 -50.92
CA ASP A 1093 -36.65 30.03 -50.86
C ASP A 1093 -35.15 30.11 -50.45
N PRO A 1094 -34.25 30.65 -51.30
CA PRO A 1094 -32.83 30.80 -51.00
C PRO A 1094 -32.51 31.92 -49.99
N THR A 1095 -33.53 32.66 -49.50
CA THR A 1095 -33.34 33.62 -48.39
C THR A 1095 -33.25 32.95 -47.02
N ASN A 1096 -33.60 31.66 -46.91
CA ASN A 1096 -33.39 30.86 -45.71
C ASN A 1096 -32.02 30.17 -45.76
N PHE A 1097 -31.14 30.39 -44.78
CA PHE A 1097 -29.78 29.83 -44.82
C PHE A 1097 -29.74 28.30 -44.79
N ALA A 1098 -30.68 27.70 -44.06
CA ALA A 1098 -30.82 26.26 -43.92
C ALA A 1098 -32.29 25.85 -44.11
N THR A 1099 -32.52 24.92 -45.04
CA THR A 1099 -33.83 24.25 -45.22
C THR A 1099 -33.64 22.77 -44.90
N LYS A 1100 -34.18 22.33 -43.76
CA LYS A 1100 -33.95 21.01 -43.17
C LYS A 1100 -35.18 20.11 -43.27
N VAL A 1101 -34.96 18.80 -43.43
CA VAL A 1101 -36.02 17.79 -43.57
C VAL A 1101 -36.75 17.62 -42.22
N ARG A 1102 -38.09 17.65 -42.24
CA ARG A 1102 -38.97 17.34 -41.09
C ARG A 1102 -39.66 15.99 -41.24
N SER A 1103 -40.14 15.67 -42.44
CA SER A 1103 -40.71 14.37 -42.79
C SER A 1103 -40.56 14.13 -44.30
N VAL A 1104 -40.58 12.86 -44.69
CA VAL A 1104 -40.44 12.45 -46.11
C VAL A 1104 -41.59 11.56 -46.55
N GLY A 1105 -41.92 11.61 -47.83
CA GLY A 1105 -42.90 10.71 -48.42
C GLY A 1105 -42.61 10.43 -49.90
N VAL A 1106 -43.14 9.32 -50.40
CA VAL A 1106 -43.06 8.93 -51.81
C VAL A 1106 -44.45 8.45 -52.24
N TRP A 1107 -44.94 8.97 -53.35
CA TRP A 1107 -46.18 8.51 -53.98
C TRP A 1107 -45.92 8.03 -55.40
N PHE A 1108 -46.69 7.02 -55.81
CA PHE A 1108 -46.75 6.53 -57.18
C PHE A 1108 -48.10 6.94 -57.79
N ASP A 1109 -48.02 7.70 -58.87
CA ASP A 1109 -49.17 8.04 -59.71
C ASP A 1109 -49.37 6.91 -60.74
N GLY A 1110 -50.61 6.56 -61.05
CA GLY A 1110 -50.93 5.46 -61.97
C GLY A 1110 -50.57 4.04 -61.47
N TYR A 1111 -50.38 3.84 -60.16
CA TYR A 1111 -50.05 2.53 -59.59
C TYR A 1111 -51.24 1.56 -59.63
N ASP A 1112 -51.03 0.35 -60.20
CA ASP A 1112 -52.06 -0.69 -60.27
C ASP A 1112 -51.98 -1.65 -59.07
N ASN A 1113 -52.74 -1.35 -58.02
CA ASN A 1113 -52.89 -2.17 -56.83
C ASN A 1113 -53.74 -3.45 -57.03
N THR A 1114 -54.25 -3.71 -58.25
CA THR A 1114 -54.90 -4.98 -58.58
C THR A 1114 -53.90 -6.05 -59.04
N LEU A 1115 -52.75 -5.62 -59.56
CA LEU A 1115 -51.64 -6.48 -59.98
C LEU A 1115 -50.44 -6.45 -59.04
N LEU A 1116 -50.25 -5.36 -58.29
CA LEU A 1116 -49.12 -5.11 -57.40
C LEU A 1116 -49.54 -4.97 -55.93
N SER A 1117 -48.58 -5.18 -55.03
CA SER A 1117 -48.74 -5.05 -53.57
C SER A 1117 -49.34 -3.71 -53.14
N GLU A 1118 -50.28 -3.74 -52.19
CA GLU A 1118 -50.85 -2.55 -51.51
C GLU A 1118 -49.83 -1.78 -50.65
N THR A 1119 -48.68 -2.38 -50.33
CA THR A 1119 -47.68 -1.79 -49.43
C THR A 1119 -46.27 -1.80 -50.04
N PRO A 1120 -46.04 -1.12 -51.18
CA PRO A 1120 -44.71 -1.01 -51.74
C PRO A 1120 -43.79 -0.22 -50.80
N ARG A 1121 -42.48 -0.47 -50.90
CA ARG A 1121 -41.46 0.11 -50.01
C ARG A 1121 -40.36 0.76 -50.82
N ALA A 1122 -39.81 1.85 -50.29
CA ALA A 1122 -38.68 2.54 -50.88
C ALA A 1122 -37.66 2.93 -49.80
N TYR A 1123 -36.40 3.11 -50.22
CA TYR A 1123 -35.37 3.80 -49.44
C TYR A 1123 -35.07 5.13 -50.11
N LEU A 1124 -34.94 6.17 -49.30
CA LEU A 1124 -34.39 7.47 -49.71
C LEU A 1124 -33.17 7.70 -48.83
N ILE A 1125 -31.99 7.83 -49.45
CA ILE A 1125 -30.73 8.01 -48.72
C ILE A 1125 -29.90 9.17 -49.31
N PRO A 1126 -29.35 10.07 -48.48
CA PRO A 1126 -28.36 11.04 -48.90
C PRO A 1126 -27.00 10.35 -48.95
N VAL A 1127 -26.39 10.32 -50.14
CA VAL A 1127 -25.09 9.68 -50.39
C VAL A 1127 -24.00 10.67 -50.80
N GLY A 1128 -24.39 11.93 -51.05
CA GLY A 1128 -23.50 13.08 -51.16
C GLY A 1128 -23.47 13.92 -49.88
N MET A 1129 -22.77 15.05 -49.96
CA MET A 1129 -22.66 16.07 -48.91
C MET A 1129 -23.94 16.90 -48.81
N ASP A 1130 -24.36 17.19 -47.57
CA ASP A 1130 -25.41 18.17 -47.24
C ASP A 1130 -24.84 19.58 -47.46
N ILE A 1131 -25.63 20.50 -47.99
CA ILE A 1131 -25.20 21.87 -48.32
C ILE A 1131 -26.13 22.86 -47.63
N MET A 1132 -25.57 23.91 -47.04
CA MET A 1132 -26.31 25.01 -46.38
C MET A 1132 -25.59 26.33 -46.62
N LEU A 1133 -26.33 27.44 -46.72
CA LEU A 1133 -25.76 28.77 -46.84
C LEU A 1133 -25.22 29.24 -45.48
N VAL A 1134 -24.16 30.03 -45.48
CA VAL A 1134 -23.65 30.68 -44.27
C VAL A 1134 -24.65 31.78 -43.88
N PRO A 1135 -25.22 31.78 -42.66
CA PRO A 1135 -26.36 32.65 -42.29
C PRO A 1135 -26.06 34.15 -42.44
N ASN A 1136 -24.80 34.55 -42.23
CA ASN A 1136 -24.38 35.95 -42.20
C ASN A 1136 -23.83 36.42 -43.58
N SER A 1137 -23.98 35.63 -44.64
CA SER A 1137 -23.33 35.88 -45.93
C SER A 1137 -24.21 36.67 -46.91
N THR A 1138 -23.75 37.87 -47.29
CA THR A 1138 -24.36 38.65 -48.38
C THR A 1138 -24.12 38.09 -49.79
N ASP A 1139 -23.12 37.21 -49.92
CA ASP A 1139 -22.62 36.70 -51.20
C ASP A 1139 -23.11 35.27 -51.48
N MET A 1140 -24.07 34.77 -50.70
CA MET A 1140 -24.60 33.40 -50.77
C MET A 1140 -23.51 32.31 -50.67
N LYS A 1141 -22.52 32.51 -49.80
CA LYS A 1141 -21.52 31.48 -49.50
C LYS A 1141 -22.20 30.22 -48.93
N THR A 1142 -21.75 29.04 -49.36
CA THR A 1142 -22.20 27.75 -48.84
C THR A 1142 -21.12 27.06 -48.00
N ARG A 1143 -21.53 26.28 -47.00
CA ARG A 1143 -20.73 25.22 -46.38
C ARG A 1143 -21.25 23.85 -46.83
N GLU A 1144 -20.33 22.93 -47.06
CA GLU A 1144 -20.61 21.55 -47.45
C GLU A 1144 -20.27 20.61 -46.29
N TRP A 1145 -21.12 19.60 -46.09
CA TRP A 1145 -21.06 18.69 -44.95
C TRP A 1145 -21.07 17.25 -45.43
N SER A 1146 -19.90 16.60 -45.38
CA SER A 1146 -19.84 15.14 -45.35
C SER A 1146 -20.40 14.69 -44.00
N VAL A 1147 -21.50 13.92 -44.00
CA VAL A 1147 -22.23 13.56 -42.78
C VAL A 1147 -22.16 12.06 -42.53
N VAL A 1148 -21.54 11.68 -41.42
CA VAL A 1148 -21.47 10.30 -40.93
C VAL A 1148 -22.26 10.17 -39.63
N ASP A 1149 -23.49 9.66 -39.72
CA ASP A 1149 -24.33 9.36 -38.54
C ASP A 1149 -23.83 8.04 -37.89
N GLN A 1150 -22.84 8.16 -37.00
CA GLN A 1150 -22.25 7.03 -36.27
C GLN A 1150 -23.21 6.48 -35.21
N LYS A 1151 -23.18 5.17 -34.96
CA LYS A 1151 -23.93 4.57 -33.85
C LYS A 1151 -23.28 5.00 -32.53
N LEU A 1152 -24.01 5.77 -31.73
CA LEU A 1152 -23.61 6.14 -30.39
C LEU A 1152 -23.75 4.93 -29.43
N PRO A 1153 -22.86 4.76 -28.44
CA PRO A 1153 -23.12 3.91 -27.28
C PRO A 1153 -24.34 4.44 -26.49
N VAL A 1154 -24.87 3.68 -25.54
CA VAL A 1154 -25.92 4.17 -24.63
C VAL A 1154 -25.26 4.54 -23.30
N PRO A 1155 -25.44 5.76 -22.76
CA PRO A 1155 -24.94 6.11 -21.45
C PRO A 1155 -25.87 5.45 -20.42
N LEU A 1156 -25.40 4.37 -19.79
CA LEU A 1156 -26.16 3.71 -18.74
C LEU A 1156 -26.00 4.51 -17.43
N PRO A 1157 -27.09 4.79 -16.68
CA PRO A 1157 -27.00 5.51 -15.43
C PRO A 1157 -26.26 4.67 -14.39
N VAL A 1158 -25.21 5.25 -13.79
CA VAL A 1158 -24.36 4.57 -12.80
C VAL A 1158 -25.14 4.31 -11.52
N ARG A 1159 -25.12 3.08 -11.01
CA ARG A 1159 -25.72 2.73 -9.72
C ARG A 1159 -24.66 2.54 -8.65
N GLY A 1160 -25.03 2.72 -7.38
CA GLY A 1160 -24.13 2.46 -6.25
C GLY A 1160 -23.64 0.99 -6.14
N SER A 1161 -24.35 0.04 -6.76
CA SER A 1161 -23.85 -1.34 -6.94
C SER A 1161 -22.66 -1.42 -7.89
N ASP A 1162 -22.62 -0.56 -8.90
CA ASP A 1162 -21.73 -0.66 -10.05
C ASP A 1162 -20.38 0.01 -9.73
N LEU A 1163 -20.42 1.10 -8.95
CA LEU A 1163 -19.24 1.71 -8.32
C LEU A 1163 -18.44 0.69 -7.50
N ASN A 1164 -19.13 -0.11 -6.68
CA ASN A 1164 -18.53 -1.12 -5.80
C ASN A 1164 -18.23 -2.48 -6.49
N ASN A 1165 -18.66 -2.70 -7.73
CA ASN A 1165 -18.37 -3.93 -8.47
C ASN A 1165 -17.00 -3.83 -9.16
N THR A 1166 -16.06 -4.72 -8.84
CA THR A 1166 -14.70 -4.75 -9.44
C THR A 1166 -14.74 -4.93 -10.95
N ASP A 1167 -15.72 -5.69 -11.44
CA ASP A 1167 -15.77 -6.14 -12.83
C ASP A 1167 -16.50 -5.14 -13.74
N TRP A 1168 -17.13 -4.11 -13.16
CA TRP A 1168 -17.89 -3.12 -13.91
C TRP A 1168 -16.99 -2.05 -14.55
N ILE A 1169 -17.02 -1.97 -15.88
CA ILE A 1169 -16.24 -1.02 -16.67
C ILE A 1169 -17.20 -0.16 -17.51
N PRO A 1170 -17.32 1.16 -17.25
CA PRO A 1170 -18.33 2.02 -17.88
C PRO A 1170 -18.39 1.97 -19.40
N SER A 1171 -17.24 1.76 -20.05
CA SER A 1171 -17.13 1.68 -21.51
C SER A 1171 -17.54 0.31 -22.07
N LEU A 1172 -17.12 -0.79 -21.43
CA LEU A 1172 -17.37 -2.17 -21.91
C LEU A 1172 -18.77 -2.69 -21.53
N ASP A 1173 -19.32 -2.26 -20.40
CA ASP A 1173 -20.68 -2.63 -19.96
C ASP A 1173 -21.76 -1.69 -20.51
N SER A 1174 -21.37 -0.53 -21.07
CA SER A 1174 -22.20 0.11 -22.09
C SER A 1174 -22.28 -0.80 -23.32
N LEU A 1175 -23.33 -0.70 -24.13
CA LEU A 1175 -23.51 -1.54 -25.33
C LEU A 1175 -22.49 -1.20 -26.44
N ASP A 1176 -21.24 -1.61 -26.24
CA ASP A 1176 -20.09 -1.26 -27.07
C ASP A 1176 -20.13 -2.00 -28.42
N GLY A 1177 -20.85 -1.40 -29.36
CA GLY A 1177 -20.74 -1.73 -30.77
C GLY A 1177 -19.55 -1.02 -31.39
N SER A 1178 -18.99 -1.57 -32.48
CA SER A 1178 -17.96 -0.84 -33.25
C SER A 1178 -18.47 0.54 -33.65
N MET A 1179 -17.87 1.60 -33.10
CA MET A 1179 -18.28 3.00 -33.31
C MET A 1179 -18.09 3.49 -34.77
N ILE A 1180 -17.40 2.68 -35.58
CA ILE A 1180 -17.27 2.85 -37.04
C ILE A 1180 -18.59 2.49 -37.76
N GLN A 1181 -19.55 1.83 -37.10
CA GLN A 1181 -20.83 1.45 -37.70
C GLN A 1181 -21.76 2.66 -37.89
N ILE A 1182 -22.04 2.95 -39.16
CA ILE A 1182 -23.03 3.95 -39.58
C ILE A 1182 -24.46 3.47 -39.26
N ARG A 1183 -25.31 4.38 -38.79
CA ARG A 1183 -26.75 4.17 -38.52
C ARG A 1183 -27.54 3.97 -39.82
N LYS A 1184 -27.48 2.77 -40.38
CA LYS A 1184 -28.22 2.35 -41.60
C LYS A 1184 -29.71 2.73 -41.62
N PHE A 1185 -30.19 3.20 -42.77
CA PHE A 1185 -31.57 3.60 -43.06
C PHE A 1185 -32.51 2.38 -43.26
N SER A 1186 -33.75 2.51 -42.81
CA SER A 1186 -34.84 1.54 -43.05
C SER A 1186 -35.68 1.96 -44.25
N SER A 1187 -36.29 1.01 -44.95
CA SER A 1187 -37.29 1.31 -45.98
C SER A 1187 -38.60 1.84 -45.36
N PHE A 1188 -39.20 2.86 -45.95
CA PHE A 1188 -40.53 3.35 -45.59
C PHE A 1188 -41.57 2.98 -46.67
N ARG A 1189 -42.86 3.17 -46.38
CA ARG A 1189 -43.96 2.88 -47.32
C ARG A 1189 -44.06 3.98 -48.38
N ALA A 1190 -44.15 3.57 -49.64
CA ALA A 1190 -44.63 4.43 -50.71
C ALA A 1190 -46.15 4.28 -50.83
N TYR A 1191 -46.84 5.37 -51.18
CA TYR A 1191 -48.30 5.44 -51.22
C TYR A 1191 -48.83 5.64 -52.65
N HIS A 1192 -50.11 5.40 -52.85
CA HIS A 1192 -50.83 5.67 -54.10
C HIS A 1192 -51.21 7.16 -54.12
N ASP A 1193 -50.93 7.92 -55.19
CA ASP A 1193 -51.34 9.32 -55.21
C ASP A 1193 -52.86 9.46 -55.43
N SER A 1194 -53.57 9.87 -54.38
CA SER A 1194 -55.00 10.18 -54.43
C SER A 1194 -55.31 11.61 -54.93
N GLY A 1195 -54.28 12.40 -55.24
CA GLY A 1195 -54.38 13.82 -55.59
C GLY A 1195 -54.51 14.76 -54.39
N TYR A 1196 -54.63 14.23 -53.17
CA TYR A 1196 -54.72 15.00 -51.92
C TYR A 1196 -53.53 14.69 -51.00
N PHE A 1197 -53.13 15.67 -50.18
CA PHE A 1197 -52.14 15.47 -49.13
C PHE A 1197 -52.79 14.91 -47.86
N ASP A 1198 -52.11 13.95 -47.23
CA ASP A 1198 -52.51 13.28 -46.00
C ASP A 1198 -51.27 13.09 -45.14
N ALA A 1199 -51.28 13.70 -43.95
CA ALA A 1199 -50.15 13.67 -43.01
C ALA A 1199 -49.91 12.28 -42.39
N SER A 1200 -50.83 11.32 -42.53
CA SER A 1200 -50.61 9.93 -42.15
C SER A 1200 -49.78 9.13 -43.17
N GLN A 1201 -49.49 9.73 -44.33
CA GLN A 1201 -48.77 9.10 -45.45
C GLN A 1201 -47.30 9.56 -45.57
N VAL A 1202 -46.77 10.23 -44.54
CA VAL A 1202 -45.36 10.63 -44.45
C VAL A 1202 -44.63 9.95 -43.30
N SER A 1203 -43.32 9.75 -43.46
CA SER A 1203 -42.44 9.18 -42.45
C SER A 1203 -41.74 10.27 -41.67
N TYR A 1204 -42.10 10.39 -40.39
CA TYR A 1204 -41.40 11.21 -39.40
C TYR A 1204 -40.16 10.51 -38.79
N GLU A 1205 -40.01 9.19 -38.97
CA GLU A 1205 -38.94 8.36 -38.36
C GLU A 1205 -37.79 8.03 -39.33
N SER A 1206 -37.69 8.75 -40.45
CA SER A 1206 -36.86 8.36 -41.61
C SER A 1206 -35.34 8.39 -41.41
N ARG A 1207 -34.84 8.82 -40.23
CA ARG A 1207 -33.43 9.20 -39.96
C ARG A 1207 -32.88 10.33 -40.84
N LEU A 1208 -33.74 10.94 -41.66
CA LEU A 1208 -33.41 12.12 -42.47
C LEU A 1208 -33.77 13.42 -41.75
N VAL A 1209 -34.55 13.36 -40.66
CA VAL A 1209 -34.98 14.54 -39.91
C VAL A 1209 -33.76 15.34 -39.44
N GLY A 1210 -33.74 16.64 -39.76
CA GLY A 1210 -32.63 17.56 -39.49
C GLY A 1210 -31.55 17.61 -40.58
N ARG A 1211 -31.50 16.65 -41.52
CA ARG A 1211 -30.59 16.71 -42.69
C ARG A 1211 -30.96 17.88 -43.60
N SER A 1212 -29.98 18.45 -44.30
CA SER A 1212 -30.26 19.47 -45.32
C SER A 1212 -31.00 18.83 -46.49
N VAL A 1213 -32.02 19.53 -47.00
CA VAL A 1213 -32.77 19.08 -48.19
C VAL A 1213 -31.95 19.37 -49.45
N TRP A 1214 -31.03 20.33 -49.39
CA TRP A 1214 -29.98 20.56 -50.38
C TRP A 1214 -28.85 19.56 -50.13
N ASN A 1215 -28.67 18.60 -51.02
CA ASN A 1215 -27.60 17.61 -50.97
C ASN A 1215 -27.07 17.33 -52.38
N SER A 1216 -25.75 17.20 -52.49
CA SER A 1216 -25.05 16.97 -53.75
C SER A 1216 -25.35 15.63 -54.43
N ARG A 1217 -25.91 14.63 -53.73
CA ARG A 1217 -26.43 13.38 -54.31
C ARG A 1217 -27.37 12.62 -53.36
N TRP A 1218 -28.64 12.54 -53.74
CA TRP A 1218 -29.63 11.60 -53.20
C TRP A 1218 -29.67 10.31 -54.02
N LEU A 1219 -30.13 9.23 -53.38
CA LEU A 1219 -30.46 7.96 -54.02
C LEU A 1219 -31.84 7.49 -53.55
N LEU A 1220 -32.77 7.31 -54.49
CA LEU A 1220 -34.07 6.67 -54.29
C LEU A 1220 -33.99 5.23 -54.81
N ILE A 1221 -34.16 4.25 -53.92
CA ILE A 1221 -34.14 2.82 -54.24
C ILE A 1221 -35.54 2.25 -54.03
N ILE A 1222 -36.08 1.59 -55.05
CA ILE A 1222 -37.38 0.91 -55.03
C ILE A 1222 -37.18 -0.56 -55.42
N PRO A 1223 -37.09 -1.50 -54.46
CA PRO A 1223 -36.82 -2.91 -54.76
C PRO A 1223 -38.02 -3.61 -55.39
N GLY A 1224 -37.76 -4.45 -56.42
CA GLY A 1224 -38.79 -5.19 -57.17
C GLY A 1224 -39.60 -6.15 -56.30
N GLY A 1225 -38.94 -6.83 -55.36
CA GLY A 1225 -39.56 -7.69 -54.35
C GLY A 1225 -40.53 -7.00 -53.38
N THR A 1226 -40.71 -5.67 -53.45
CA THR A 1226 -41.75 -4.95 -52.70
C THR A 1226 -43.09 -4.91 -53.42
N PHE A 1227 -43.09 -5.16 -54.74
CA PHE A 1227 -44.27 -5.11 -55.59
C PHE A 1227 -44.96 -6.49 -55.74
N HIS A 1228 -44.19 -7.56 -55.88
CA HIS A 1228 -44.70 -8.91 -56.16
C HIS A 1228 -43.67 -9.99 -55.74
N TYR A 1229 -44.09 -11.26 -55.62
CA TYR A 1229 -43.19 -12.35 -55.21
C TYR A 1229 -42.15 -12.69 -56.29
N ASP A 1230 -42.58 -12.68 -57.56
CA ASP A 1230 -41.71 -12.61 -58.73
C ASP A 1230 -41.28 -11.15 -58.90
N GLN A 1231 -40.00 -10.90 -58.65
CA GLN A 1231 -39.45 -9.55 -58.48
C GLN A 1231 -39.29 -8.82 -59.82
N ASP A 1232 -38.93 -9.54 -60.88
CA ASP A 1232 -38.81 -9.01 -62.24
C ASP A 1232 -40.19 -8.66 -62.80
N TYR A 1233 -41.17 -9.56 -62.65
CA TYR A 1233 -42.55 -9.29 -63.03
C TYR A 1233 -43.12 -8.07 -62.30
N GLY A 1234 -42.87 -7.97 -60.98
CA GLY A 1234 -43.32 -6.85 -60.17
C GLY A 1234 -42.70 -5.51 -60.61
N LEU A 1235 -41.40 -5.50 -60.89
CA LEU A 1235 -40.67 -4.32 -61.33
C LEU A 1235 -41.07 -3.88 -62.74
N GLU A 1236 -41.20 -4.80 -63.69
CA GLU A 1236 -41.64 -4.49 -65.06
C GLU A 1236 -43.09 -3.97 -65.07
N THR A 1237 -44.00 -4.66 -64.38
CA THR A 1237 -45.42 -4.26 -64.26
C THR A 1237 -45.57 -2.89 -63.57
N PHE A 1238 -44.72 -2.56 -62.60
CA PHE A 1238 -44.68 -1.21 -62.02
C PHE A 1238 -44.25 -0.16 -63.06
N ILE A 1239 -43.14 -0.40 -63.77
CA ILE A 1239 -42.58 0.52 -64.76
C ILE A 1239 -43.55 0.79 -65.92
N GLU A 1240 -44.28 -0.23 -66.38
CA GLU A 1240 -45.25 -0.08 -67.48
C GLU A 1240 -46.48 0.74 -67.10
N ASN A 1241 -46.84 0.82 -65.82
CA ASN A 1241 -48.08 1.46 -65.37
C ASN A 1241 -47.87 2.82 -64.70
N VAL A 1242 -46.78 2.99 -63.93
CA VAL A 1242 -46.52 4.23 -63.16
C VAL A 1242 -46.43 5.45 -64.08
N THR A 1243 -47.31 6.43 -63.86
CA THR A 1243 -47.38 7.65 -64.67
C THR A 1243 -46.40 8.72 -64.19
N ASP A 1244 -46.12 8.77 -62.89
CA ASP A 1244 -45.13 9.64 -62.24
C ASP A 1244 -44.73 9.07 -60.86
N ILE A 1245 -43.53 9.43 -60.39
CA ILE A 1245 -43.07 9.18 -59.02
C ILE A 1245 -42.92 10.55 -58.35
N LYS A 1246 -43.64 10.77 -57.24
CA LYS A 1246 -43.67 12.06 -56.54
C LYS A 1246 -42.95 11.93 -55.21
N LEU A 1247 -41.89 12.70 -55.05
CA LEU A 1247 -41.10 12.83 -53.84
C LEU A 1247 -41.63 13.99 -53.00
N PHE A 1248 -41.61 13.86 -51.67
CA PHE A 1248 -42.06 14.91 -50.77
C PHE A 1248 -41.06 15.11 -49.64
N PHE A 1249 -40.79 16.38 -49.37
CA PHE A 1249 -40.17 16.82 -48.14
C PHE A 1249 -41.10 17.83 -47.49
N GLN A 1250 -41.56 17.54 -46.27
CA GLN A 1250 -41.96 18.58 -45.35
C GLN A 1250 -40.68 19.13 -44.76
N THR A 1251 -40.51 20.44 -44.79
CA THR A 1251 -39.28 21.10 -44.35
C THR A 1251 -39.55 22.07 -43.21
N TYR A 1252 -38.48 22.41 -42.51
CA TYR A 1252 -38.43 23.58 -41.67
C TYR A 1252 -37.19 24.39 -42.09
N ALA A 1253 -37.43 25.63 -42.50
CA ALA A 1253 -36.45 26.55 -43.02
C ALA A 1253 -36.20 27.67 -42.01
N ILE A 1254 -34.95 28.11 -41.93
CA ILE A 1254 -34.47 29.05 -40.92
C ILE A 1254 -33.84 30.23 -41.66
N SER A 1255 -34.22 31.46 -41.31
CA SER A 1255 -33.84 32.66 -42.05
C SER A 1255 -32.35 32.98 -41.94
N GLY A 1256 -31.79 32.91 -40.73
CA GLY A 1256 -30.50 33.52 -40.40
C GLY A 1256 -30.70 34.89 -39.76
N SER A 1257 -29.60 35.62 -39.53
CA SER A 1257 -29.55 36.89 -38.78
C SER A 1257 -29.50 38.14 -39.67
#